data_AF-A0A8H6ELB0-F1
#
_entry.id   AF-A0A8H6ELB0-F1
#
_cell.length_a   1.000
_cell.length_b   1.000
_cell.length_c   1.000
_cell.angle_alpha   90.00
_cell.angle_beta   90.00
_cell.angle_gamma   90.00
#
_symmetry.space_group_name_H-M   'P 1'
#
loop_
_entity.id
_entity.type
_entity.pdbx_description
1 polymer ?
#
loop_
_entity_poly.entity_id
_entity_poly.type
_entity_poly.pdbx_seq_one_letter_code
_entity_poly.pdbx_strand_id
1 'polypeptide(L)'
;MENSAKLNEYASNRAKLVANEQKYRGDYDFVKSLSPTAQAANTIVSRIQQFNRQVLFDPVGSMSRLRSDSGFPRIKESIARTALLEIMKKLPKGAILHAHHAACVSIDFIIDKMIETPGMYISASRPLDEWWAKREKRIKIKFTYSSSQPRQTRSSVNNLWDPDYVPNSLVPVSLAASTYSDYPSSMNYDKYHIAPGFERQPLQGKSYFITWLKIRLTKAESQRIDVSGGINEACDTFQSGRKLLNTIIHNEPVFRPFLKQLFEGLDEDNVKWIEIRIIFKVDFQLECSDTPSGEIEMARVIWEEREKFAITMKKKNKDWWGLRIIWTGLRLWKDEEIKADMETCMRVKERYPDLISGYDLEGQERLGRTLEDLIPVCLWFKQQCESRNLNIPFFLHAGECLSNGDVNDHNLYDAILLGTRRIGHGYSLPKHPLLEKICKERQIMIESCPLSAESLRSTNSANAHTLPMLLAKGVSASLNCDDPFLLGQEMIGVSMEFFMCIWSWDNLDLGGLGHLAQNSVRWSQFEDQTDEDWQSGIRSGENSRKGLKAQRMREWKKDWEEFCAWVLERYGEPWGNEDAFKAALEERAELVEQNMADEGAVEKELDKIAARFKEKEESIRGWREKEIKKRKFITRAKELMAEEKLQKNMSKGLKNPPDNSKDGVEEATKEVMWAVIVDIIHTIQFPKQYFKIENLSFDTSKANSGNDIIRFRRWIHPSEFLLSGTMDAQDVSVPPSLILQQSSNEKPASTPSENALKKRGRPLKIVLLITSTSETIYETEHSEAQDGGEHVPMRAGSTIAPANSTRRSGRSRKVTLSYQEQLQSDGEQPVAKRHKKRNVTYDDDDDQDPSNRIVPPAERDCTY
;
A
#
# COMPACT_ATOMS: atom_id res chain seq x y z
N MET A 1 -37.09 40.75 23.83
CA MET A 1 -36.98 39.48 24.57
C MET A 1 -37.34 38.28 23.70
N GLU A 2 -38.48 38.27 23.00
CA GLU A 2 -38.93 37.12 22.17
C GLU A 2 -37.88 36.52 21.22
N ASN A 3 -37.07 37.34 20.52
CA ASN A 3 -36.01 36.80 19.65
C ASN A 3 -34.98 35.95 20.42
N SER A 4 -34.70 36.25 21.69
CA SER A 4 -33.83 35.41 22.53
C SER A 4 -34.53 34.10 22.93
N ALA A 5 -35.83 34.12 23.20
CA ALA A 5 -36.60 32.90 23.45
C ALA A 5 -36.59 31.97 22.23
N LYS A 6 -36.86 32.51 21.03
CA LYS A 6 -36.84 31.75 19.76
C LYS A 6 -35.44 31.23 19.40
N LEU A 7 -34.38 32.00 19.67
CA LEU A 7 -32.99 31.55 19.52
C LEU A 7 -32.65 30.41 20.49
N ASN A 8 -33.06 30.51 21.76
CA ASN A 8 -32.82 29.47 22.77
C ASN A 8 -33.59 28.18 22.44
N GLU A 9 -34.83 28.29 21.95
CA GLU A 9 -35.63 27.16 21.49
C GLU A 9 -34.99 26.47 20.28
N TYR A 10 -34.59 27.25 19.25
CA TYR A 10 -33.89 26.73 18.08
C TYR A 10 -32.56 26.04 18.46
N ALA A 11 -31.76 26.65 19.34
CA ALA A 11 -30.53 26.06 19.84
C ALA A 11 -30.78 24.75 20.60
N SER A 12 -31.82 24.70 21.44
CA SER A 12 -32.26 23.48 22.15
C SER A 12 -32.67 22.39 21.16
N ASN A 13 -33.45 22.72 20.12
CA ASN A 13 -33.93 21.77 19.13
C ASN A 13 -32.80 21.27 18.22
N ARG A 14 -31.84 22.13 17.83
CA ARG A 14 -30.61 21.73 17.14
C ARG A 14 -29.76 20.79 18.01
N ALA A 15 -29.59 21.09 19.29
CA ALA A 15 -28.84 20.24 20.22
C ALA A 15 -29.50 18.85 20.39
N LYS A 16 -30.83 18.79 20.53
CA LYS A 16 -31.59 17.53 20.54
C LYS A 16 -31.40 16.72 19.26
N LEU A 17 -31.39 17.36 18.09
CA LEU A 17 -31.21 16.68 16.80
C LEU A 17 -29.81 16.06 16.69
N VAL A 18 -28.76 16.83 16.97
CA VAL A 18 -27.36 16.33 16.97
C VAL A 18 -27.19 15.19 17.99
N ALA A 19 -27.71 15.36 19.21
CA ALA A 19 -27.67 14.33 20.25
C ALA A 19 -28.54 13.09 19.93
N ASN A 20 -29.47 13.18 18.98
CA ASN A 20 -30.22 12.04 18.46
C ASN A 20 -29.46 11.33 17.33
N GLU A 21 -28.82 12.07 16.43
CA GLU A 21 -27.95 11.52 15.38
C GLU A 21 -26.77 10.73 15.99
N GLN A 22 -26.12 11.29 17.02
CA GLN A 22 -25.02 10.62 17.74
C GLN A 22 -25.39 9.24 18.31
N LYS A 23 -26.66 8.99 18.65
CA LYS A 23 -27.13 7.68 19.18
C LYS A 23 -27.18 6.58 18.12
N TYR A 24 -27.14 6.90 16.83
CA TYR A 24 -27.13 5.90 15.76
C TYR A 24 -25.74 5.31 15.51
N ARG A 25 -24.68 6.00 15.97
CA ARG A 25 -23.29 5.60 15.76
C ARG A 25 -22.94 4.30 16.48
N GLY A 26 -22.03 3.52 15.89
CA GLY A 26 -21.59 2.24 16.45
C GLY A 26 -20.80 2.38 17.76
N ASP A 27 -20.08 3.50 17.93
CA ASP A 27 -19.25 3.81 19.09
C ASP A 27 -20.01 4.49 20.23
N TYR A 28 -21.30 4.85 20.06
CA TYR A 28 -22.05 5.65 21.04
C TYR A 28 -22.02 5.07 22.46
N ASP A 29 -22.34 3.79 22.62
CA ASP A 29 -22.35 3.14 23.94
C ASP A 29 -20.93 2.97 24.50
N PHE A 30 -19.92 2.80 23.64
CA PHE A 30 -18.52 2.72 24.07
C PHE A 30 -18.04 4.07 24.61
N VAL A 31 -18.18 5.14 23.83
CA VAL A 31 -17.79 6.52 24.18
C VAL A 31 -18.52 7.00 25.44
N LYS A 32 -19.80 6.66 25.58
CA LYS A 32 -20.61 6.92 26.78
C LYS A 32 -20.18 6.13 28.02
N SER A 33 -19.51 5.00 27.85
CA SER A 33 -19.04 4.12 28.92
C SER A 33 -17.60 4.37 29.39
N LEU A 34 -16.89 5.30 28.74
CA LEU A 34 -15.50 5.63 29.07
C LEU A 34 -15.33 6.04 30.55
N SER A 35 -14.25 5.57 31.17
CA SER A 35 -13.85 6.01 32.51
C SER A 35 -13.51 7.51 32.54
N PRO A 36 -13.48 8.17 33.71
CA PRO A 36 -12.99 9.54 33.82
C PRO A 36 -11.58 9.73 33.25
N THR A 37 -10.70 8.74 33.44
CA THR A 37 -9.35 8.68 32.86
C THR A 37 -9.40 8.68 31.34
N ALA A 38 -10.24 7.84 30.73
CA ALA A 38 -10.37 7.73 29.29
C ALA A 38 -11.09 8.95 28.66
N GLN A 39 -12.03 9.59 29.36
CA GLN A 39 -12.64 10.85 28.95
C GLN A 39 -11.63 12.00 28.93
N ALA A 40 -10.76 12.09 29.95
CA ALA A 40 -9.67 13.06 29.99
C ALA A 40 -8.64 12.78 28.88
N ALA A 41 -8.27 11.51 28.65
CA ALA A 41 -7.36 11.13 27.57
C ALA A 41 -7.93 11.48 26.19
N ASN A 42 -9.23 11.25 25.98
CA ASN A 42 -9.93 11.64 24.76
C ASN A 42 -9.89 13.16 24.52
N THR A 43 -10.07 13.95 25.59
CA THR A 43 -9.99 15.42 25.55
C THR A 43 -8.58 15.90 25.19
N ILE A 44 -7.55 15.32 25.81
CA ILE A 44 -6.13 15.59 25.52
C ILE A 44 -5.79 15.29 24.06
N VAL A 45 -6.17 14.10 23.55
CA VAL A 45 -5.87 13.71 22.17
C VAL A 45 -6.63 14.55 21.15
N SER A 46 -7.87 14.94 21.44
CA SER A 46 -8.66 15.83 20.57
C SER A 46 -8.03 17.24 20.48
N ARG A 47 -7.47 17.75 21.58
CA ARG A 47 -6.71 19.02 21.57
C ARG A 47 -5.40 18.92 20.79
N ILE A 48 -4.65 17.81 20.94
CA ILE A 48 -3.45 17.52 20.13
C ILE A 48 -3.80 17.39 18.64
N GLN A 49 -4.90 16.71 18.30
CA GLN A 49 -5.44 16.58 16.95
C GLN A 49 -5.80 17.95 16.35
N GLN A 50 -6.55 18.78 17.09
CA GLN A 50 -6.92 20.13 16.67
C GLN A 50 -5.68 21.01 16.43
N PHE A 51 -4.73 21.02 17.37
CA PHE A 51 -3.48 21.76 17.23
C PHE A 51 -2.72 21.29 15.99
N ASN A 52 -2.52 19.99 15.79
CA ASN A 52 -1.84 19.48 14.59
C ASN A 52 -2.53 19.96 13.31
N ARG A 53 -3.87 19.90 13.22
CA ARG A 53 -4.64 20.42 12.06
C ARG A 53 -4.36 21.91 11.82
N GLN A 54 -4.46 22.74 12.85
CA GLN A 54 -4.33 24.20 12.76
C GLN A 54 -2.88 24.69 12.58
N VAL A 55 -1.89 23.97 13.10
CA VAL A 55 -0.50 24.45 13.26
C VAL A 55 0.49 23.87 12.25
N LEU A 56 0.31 22.61 11.86
CA LEU A 56 1.29 21.89 11.02
C LEU A 56 0.85 21.77 9.56
N PHE A 57 -0.43 22.01 9.25
CA PHE A 57 -1.05 21.56 7.99
C PHE A 57 -2.00 22.59 7.33
N ASP A 58 -2.87 23.32 8.05
CA ASP A 58 -3.62 24.47 7.50
C ASP A 58 -3.24 25.83 8.16
N PRO A 59 -1.94 26.21 8.23
CA PRO A 59 -1.53 27.51 8.76
C PRO A 59 -2.04 28.64 7.85
N VAL A 60 -2.89 29.50 8.43
CA VAL A 60 -3.67 30.53 7.73
C VAL A 60 -2.79 31.46 6.89
N GLY A 61 -2.80 31.26 5.57
CA GLY A 61 -2.07 32.08 4.59
C GLY A 61 -0.93 31.36 3.82
N SER A 62 -0.57 30.12 4.19
CA SER A 62 0.53 29.40 3.53
C SER A 62 0.19 28.90 2.12
N MET A 63 1.06 29.15 1.14
CA MET A 63 1.00 28.54 -0.19
C MET A 63 1.55 27.10 -0.25
N SER A 64 1.87 26.46 0.89
CA SER A 64 2.30 25.06 0.99
C SER A 64 1.29 24.22 1.79
N ARG A 65 0.28 23.61 1.15
CA ARG A 65 0.27 22.38 0.31
C ARG A 65 0.16 21.03 1.05
N LEU A 66 -0.02 20.98 2.37
CA LEU A 66 -0.30 19.74 3.10
C LEU A 66 -1.55 19.87 3.97
N ARG A 67 -2.74 19.58 3.43
CA ARG A 67 -4.03 19.68 4.12
C ARG A 67 -4.50 18.31 4.65
N SER A 68 -5.59 18.25 5.43
CA SER A 68 -6.17 16.97 5.88
C SER A 68 -6.72 16.10 4.74
N ASP A 69 -7.07 16.70 3.60
CA ASP A 69 -7.45 16.02 2.35
C ASP A 69 -6.25 15.65 1.45
N SER A 70 -5.01 16.00 1.83
CA SER A 70 -3.81 15.57 1.11
C SER A 70 -3.52 14.11 1.39
N GLY A 71 -3.56 13.30 0.32
CA GLY A 71 -3.27 11.86 0.40
C GLY A 71 -1.94 11.55 1.10
N PHE A 72 -1.93 10.42 1.81
CA PHE A 72 -0.87 9.93 2.69
C PHE A 72 0.57 10.09 2.15
N PRO A 73 0.89 9.78 0.88
CA PRO A 73 2.25 9.90 0.38
C PRO A 73 2.83 11.32 0.50
N ARG A 74 1.97 12.35 0.47
CA ARG A 74 2.37 13.76 0.61
C ARG A 74 2.67 14.15 2.07
N ILE A 75 1.94 13.60 3.04
CA ILE A 75 2.00 14.02 4.46
C ILE A 75 2.91 13.13 5.33
N LYS A 76 3.26 11.93 4.86
CA LYS A 76 4.05 10.89 5.55
C LYS A 76 5.29 11.39 6.30
N GLU A 77 6.13 12.23 5.70
CA GLU A 77 7.34 12.77 6.37
C GLU A 77 7.01 13.66 7.58
N SER A 78 5.88 14.38 7.54
CA SER A 78 5.40 15.22 8.64
C SER A 78 4.75 14.38 9.75
N ILE A 79 4.00 13.33 9.39
CA ILE A 79 3.35 12.40 10.33
C ILE A 79 4.36 11.84 11.34
N ALA A 80 5.54 11.45 10.85
CA ALA A 80 6.61 10.81 11.62
C ALA A 80 7.13 11.62 12.83
N ARG A 81 6.81 12.93 12.92
CA ARG A 81 7.27 13.84 13.98
C ARG A 81 6.16 14.26 14.95
N THR A 82 4.96 13.72 14.80
CA THR A 82 3.80 14.12 15.62
C THR A 82 3.69 13.32 16.92
N ALA A 83 3.33 13.99 18.03
CA ALA A 83 2.90 13.30 19.25
C ALA A 83 1.70 12.36 19.01
N LEU A 84 0.82 12.73 18.07
CA LEU A 84 -0.31 11.89 17.67
C LEU A 84 0.14 10.50 17.16
N LEU A 85 1.26 10.39 16.43
CA LEU A 85 1.83 9.08 16.07
C LEU A 85 2.42 8.32 17.27
N GLU A 86 3.08 8.98 18.22
CA GLU A 86 3.57 8.34 19.47
C GLU A 86 2.38 7.70 20.23
N ILE A 87 1.25 8.42 20.31
CA ILE A 87 0.00 7.96 20.91
C ILE A 87 -0.60 6.79 20.12
N MET A 88 -0.67 6.84 18.78
CA MET A 88 -1.20 5.73 17.97
C MET A 88 -0.34 4.47 18.09
N LYS A 89 0.99 4.59 18.19
CA LYS A 89 1.87 3.43 18.46
C LYS A 89 1.60 2.81 19.82
N LYS A 90 1.40 3.63 20.85
CA LYS A 90 1.12 3.16 22.22
C LYS A 90 -0.29 2.61 22.42
N LEU A 91 -1.28 3.05 21.65
CA LEU A 91 -2.66 2.55 21.68
C LEU A 91 -2.69 1.01 21.56
N PRO A 92 -3.33 0.28 22.49
CA PRO A 92 -3.55 -1.17 22.36
C PRO A 92 -4.57 -1.43 21.26
N LYS A 93 -4.09 -1.74 20.06
CA LYS A 93 -4.94 -1.90 18.86
C LYS A 93 -5.60 -3.30 18.79
N GLY A 94 -5.23 -4.17 19.74
CA GLY A 94 -5.90 -5.45 20.01
C GLY A 94 -5.51 -6.51 18.99
N ALA A 95 -6.32 -6.63 17.94
CA ALA A 95 -6.14 -7.56 16.83
C ALA A 95 -6.01 -6.84 15.49
N ILE A 96 -5.29 -7.45 14.55
CA ILE A 96 -5.42 -7.19 13.11
C ILE A 96 -6.27 -8.31 12.52
N LEU A 97 -7.38 -7.95 11.86
CA LEU A 97 -8.31 -8.92 11.26
C LEU A 97 -8.28 -8.92 9.73
N HIS A 98 -7.44 -8.11 9.08
CA HIS A 98 -7.27 -8.09 7.62
C HIS A 98 -5.89 -7.57 7.20
N ALA A 99 -5.01 -8.49 6.80
CA ALA A 99 -3.70 -8.21 6.22
C ALA A 99 -3.25 -9.43 5.38
N HIS A 100 -2.51 -9.21 4.28
CA HIS A 100 -1.95 -10.29 3.46
C HIS A 100 -0.45 -10.40 3.69
N HIS A 101 0.03 -11.59 4.06
CA HIS A 101 1.36 -11.75 4.64
C HIS A 101 2.48 -11.18 3.76
N ALA A 102 2.39 -11.37 2.45
CA ALA A 102 3.42 -10.99 1.47
C ALA A 102 3.94 -9.55 1.60
N ALA A 103 3.12 -8.63 2.11
CA ALA A 103 3.45 -7.21 2.24
C ALA A 103 3.44 -6.67 3.68
N CYS A 104 3.40 -7.54 4.70
CA CYS A 104 3.37 -7.14 6.11
C CYS A 104 4.75 -6.79 6.71
N VAL A 105 5.86 -6.97 5.99
CA VAL A 105 7.24 -6.75 6.46
C VAL A 105 8.01 -5.88 5.46
N SER A 106 9.00 -5.13 5.96
CA SER A 106 9.84 -4.24 5.15
C SER A 106 10.48 -4.94 3.96
N ILE A 107 10.27 -4.36 2.78
CA ILE A 107 10.86 -4.82 1.52
C ILE A 107 12.39 -4.69 1.54
N ASP A 108 12.94 -3.69 2.24
CA ASP A 108 14.40 -3.58 2.44
C ASP A 108 14.92 -4.77 3.25
N PHE A 109 14.27 -5.12 4.37
CA PHE A 109 14.62 -6.29 5.18
C PHE A 109 14.54 -7.59 4.35
N ILE A 110 13.48 -7.76 3.55
CA ILE A 110 13.31 -8.95 2.70
C ILE A 110 14.41 -9.03 1.63
N ILE A 111 14.76 -7.92 0.99
CA ILE A 111 15.80 -7.88 -0.05
C ILE A 111 17.19 -8.10 0.55
N ASP A 112 17.55 -7.42 1.65
CA ASP A 112 18.85 -7.61 2.28
C ASP A 112 18.98 -9.04 2.83
N LYS A 113 17.94 -9.56 3.50
CA LYS A 113 17.98 -10.94 4.01
C LYS A 113 18.10 -11.98 2.89
N MET A 114 17.48 -11.74 1.73
CA MET A 114 17.65 -12.57 0.53
C MET A 114 19.09 -12.50 -0.01
N ILE A 115 19.70 -11.31 -0.07
CA ILE A 115 21.09 -11.13 -0.58
C ILE A 115 22.13 -11.74 0.38
N GLU A 116 21.87 -11.69 1.69
CA GLU A 116 22.71 -12.27 2.74
C GLU A 116 22.65 -13.80 2.82
N THR A 117 21.56 -14.42 2.37
CA THR A 117 21.31 -15.85 2.53
C THR A 117 22.09 -16.66 1.47
N PRO A 118 23.10 -17.48 1.86
CA PRO A 118 23.79 -18.36 0.93
C PRO A 118 22.81 -19.38 0.35
N GLY A 119 22.98 -19.75 -0.92
CA GLY A 119 22.05 -20.65 -1.61
C GLY A 119 20.80 -19.97 -2.18
N MET A 120 20.62 -18.64 -2.04
CA MET A 120 19.62 -17.90 -2.81
C MET A 120 20.10 -17.63 -4.23
N TYR A 121 19.27 -18.02 -5.21
CA TYR A 121 19.48 -17.80 -6.64
C TYR A 121 18.35 -16.94 -7.23
N ILE A 122 18.69 -16.19 -8.27
CA ILE A 122 17.77 -15.47 -9.15
C ILE A 122 17.83 -16.10 -10.55
N SER A 123 16.70 -16.12 -11.24
CA SER A 123 16.57 -16.56 -12.62
C SER A 123 15.60 -15.66 -13.38
N ALA A 124 15.78 -15.55 -14.70
CA ALA A 124 14.92 -14.77 -15.58
C ALA A 124 14.55 -15.57 -16.84
N SER A 125 13.35 -15.34 -17.38
CA SER A 125 12.86 -16.03 -18.59
C SER A 125 13.55 -15.62 -19.92
N ARG A 126 14.53 -14.71 -19.85
CA ARG A 126 15.48 -14.27 -20.90
C ARG A 126 16.56 -13.37 -20.27
N PRO A 127 17.60 -12.95 -21.01
CA PRO A 127 18.52 -11.90 -20.55
C PRO A 127 17.83 -10.63 -20.02
N LEU A 128 18.47 -10.00 -19.05
CA LEU A 128 18.20 -8.66 -18.51
C LEU A 128 19.38 -7.72 -18.82
N ASP A 129 19.96 -7.91 -20.01
CA ASP A 129 21.07 -7.15 -20.57
C ASP A 129 20.68 -5.68 -20.81
N GLU A 130 19.60 -5.44 -21.53
CA GLU A 130 19.15 -4.12 -21.93
C GLU A 130 18.32 -3.40 -20.85
N TRP A 131 18.40 -2.07 -20.82
CA TRP A 131 17.69 -1.22 -19.86
C TRP A 131 16.15 -1.41 -19.89
N TRP A 132 15.60 -1.72 -21.07
CA TRP A 132 14.16 -2.00 -21.24
C TRP A 132 13.82 -3.40 -20.71
N ALA A 133 14.70 -4.39 -20.88
CA ALA A 133 14.51 -5.75 -20.36
C ALA A 133 14.52 -5.75 -18.82
N LYS A 134 15.45 -4.99 -18.22
CA LYS A 134 15.48 -4.72 -16.77
C LYS A 134 14.14 -4.15 -16.25
N ARG A 135 13.37 -3.40 -17.06
CA ARG A 135 12.08 -2.78 -16.68
C ARG A 135 10.83 -3.56 -17.11
N GLU A 136 10.94 -4.48 -18.07
CA GLU A 136 9.82 -5.23 -18.63
C GLU A 136 9.21 -6.23 -17.62
N LYS A 137 7.95 -6.00 -17.23
CA LYS A 137 7.19 -6.85 -16.29
C LYS A 137 6.81 -8.21 -16.90
N ARG A 138 6.71 -8.33 -18.23
CA ARG A 138 6.42 -9.58 -18.94
C ARG A 138 7.59 -10.58 -18.91
N ILE A 139 8.81 -10.11 -18.63
CA ILE A 139 9.94 -11.02 -18.34
C ILE A 139 9.74 -11.52 -16.91
N LYS A 140 9.39 -12.81 -16.80
CA LYS A 140 9.30 -13.50 -15.51
C LYS A 140 10.68 -13.53 -14.88
N ILE A 141 10.75 -13.13 -13.61
CA ILE A 141 11.90 -13.27 -12.72
C ILE A 141 11.42 -14.15 -11.56
N LYS A 142 12.24 -15.12 -11.16
CA LYS A 142 11.98 -15.98 -10.00
C LYS A 142 13.22 -16.04 -9.12
N PHE A 143 13.02 -15.81 -7.83
CA PHE A 143 13.99 -16.15 -6.79
C PHE A 143 13.72 -17.56 -6.26
N THR A 144 14.76 -18.31 -5.89
CA THR A 144 14.63 -19.68 -5.38
C THR A 144 15.87 -20.05 -4.55
N TYR A 145 15.67 -20.74 -3.44
CA TYR A 145 16.74 -21.37 -2.67
C TYR A 145 17.18 -22.69 -3.30
N SER A 146 18.47 -23.03 -3.23
CA SER A 146 18.98 -24.36 -3.54
C SER A 146 20.16 -24.69 -2.62
N SER A 147 20.04 -25.81 -1.93
CA SER A 147 21.04 -26.39 -1.02
C SER A 147 22.24 -26.94 -1.81
N SER A 148 21.97 -27.58 -2.96
CA SER A 148 23.02 -27.91 -3.93
C SER A 148 23.49 -26.65 -4.65
N GLN A 149 24.80 -26.52 -4.87
CA GLN A 149 25.29 -25.63 -5.92
C GLN A 149 24.83 -26.18 -7.29
N PRO A 150 24.09 -25.39 -8.11
CA PRO A 150 23.71 -25.81 -9.45
C PRO A 150 24.95 -26.18 -10.27
N ARG A 151 24.87 -27.27 -11.04
CA ARG A 151 25.99 -27.70 -11.90
C ARG A 151 26.33 -26.61 -12.91
N GLN A 152 27.37 -25.82 -12.60
CA GLN A 152 27.88 -24.83 -13.51
C GLN A 152 28.41 -25.54 -14.76
N THR A 153 27.78 -25.27 -15.90
CA THR A 153 28.29 -25.68 -17.20
C THR A 153 29.46 -24.77 -17.58
N ARG A 154 30.33 -25.19 -18.49
CA ARG A 154 31.46 -24.35 -18.95
C ARG A 154 31.04 -23.03 -19.62
N SER A 155 29.74 -22.81 -19.85
CA SER A 155 29.15 -21.58 -20.37
C SER A 155 28.21 -20.87 -19.38
N SER A 156 28.09 -21.32 -18.12
CA SER A 156 27.25 -20.65 -17.10
C SER A 156 28.07 -19.80 -16.13
N VAL A 157 29.08 -19.10 -16.67
CA VAL A 157 29.73 -17.96 -15.99
C VAL A 157 28.90 -16.69 -16.18
N ASN A 158 28.07 -16.67 -17.22
CA ASN A 158 27.26 -15.55 -17.69
C ASN A 158 26.15 -15.20 -16.68
N ASN A 159 26.06 -13.92 -16.36
CA ASN A 159 25.15 -13.32 -15.41
C ASN A 159 23.80 -12.99 -16.07
N LEU A 160 22.76 -12.62 -15.31
CA LEU A 160 21.48 -12.22 -15.93
C LEU A 160 21.59 -10.94 -16.77
N TRP A 161 22.65 -10.16 -16.53
CA TRP A 161 22.96 -8.91 -17.23
C TRP A 161 23.70 -9.11 -18.57
N ASP A 162 24.05 -10.35 -18.91
CA ASP A 162 24.80 -10.69 -20.12
C ASP A 162 23.87 -11.17 -21.25
N PRO A 163 24.13 -10.80 -22.53
CA PRO A 163 23.22 -11.08 -23.64
C PRO A 163 23.15 -12.57 -24.01
N ASP A 164 24.14 -13.36 -23.59
CA ASP A 164 24.22 -14.81 -23.73
C ASP A 164 23.87 -15.56 -22.43
N TYR A 165 23.14 -14.90 -21.51
CA TYR A 165 22.47 -15.56 -20.39
C TYR A 165 21.47 -16.62 -20.86
N VAL A 166 21.66 -17.86 -20.40
CA VAL A 166 20.76 -18.98 -20.72
C VAL A 166 19.44 -18.81 -19.95
N PRO A 167 18.28 -18.71 -20.64
CA PRO A 167 17.00 -18.47 -20.01
C PRO A 167 16.66 -19.47 -18.89
N ASN A 168 16.31 -18.93 -17.72
CA ASN A 168 16.00 -19.63 -16.47
C ASN A 168 17.20 -20.34 -15.80
N SER A 169 18.44 -20.10 -16.24
CA SER A 169 19.61 -20.60 -15.48
C SER A 169 19.76 -19.84 -14.15
N LEU A 170 20.15 -20.57 -13.09
CA LEU A 170 20.26 -20.04 -11.73
C LEU A 170 21.57 -19.26 -11.56
N VAL A 171 21.48 -17.98 -11.20
CA VAL A 171 22.62 -17.12 -10.86
C VAL A 171 22.53 -16.76 -9.37
N PRO A 172 23.62 -16.86 -8.57
CA PRO A 172 23.59 -16.49 -7.15
C PRO A 172 23.14 -15.04 -6.97
N VAL A 173 22.22 -14.77 -6.02
CA VAL A 173 21.71 -13.42 -5.78
C VAL A 173 22.83 -12.44 -5.41
N SER A 174 23.81 -12.87 -4.63
CA SER A 174 25.00 -12.08 -4.26
C SER A 174 25.89 -11.72 -5.45
N LEU A 175 26.03 -12.62 -6.43
CA LEU A 175 26.74 -12.35 -7.68
C LEU A 175 25.95 -11.37 -8.54
N ALA A 176 24.64 -11.62 -8.75
CA ALA A 176 23.76 -10.73 -9.51
C ALA A 176 23.75 -9.30 -8.93
N ALA A 177 23.66 -9.17 -7.60
CA ALA A 177 23.64 -7.88 -6.92
C ALA A 177 24.98 -7.12 -6.99
N SER A 178 26.11 -7.81 -6.82
CA SER A 178 27.43 -7.16 -6.88
C SER A 178 27.84 -6.70 -8.28
N THR A 179 27.26 -7.30 -9.32
CA THR A 179 27.59 -7.05 -10.74
C THR A 179 26.53 -6.23 -11.50
N TYR A 180 25.44 -5.83 -10.85
CA TYR A 180 24.37 -5.05 -11.50
C TYR A 180 24.92 -3.78 -12.16
N SER A 181 24.44 -3.47 -13.35
CA SER A 181 24.65 -2.18 -14.03
C SER A 181 23.38 -1.79 -14.78
N ASP A 182 22.93 -0.53 -14.65
CA ASP A 182 21.74 -0.04 -15.36
C ASP A 182 21.98 0.17 -16.87
N TYR A 183 23.25 0.13 -17.31
CA TYR A 183 23.63 0.26 -18.71
C TYR A 183 23.39 -1.05 -19.50
N PRO A 184 23.21 -0.97 -20.83
CA PRO A 184 23.21 -2.13 -21.71
C PRO A 184 24.65 -2.56 -22.05
N SER A 185 24.89 -3.87 -22.09
CA SER A 185 26.16 -4.48 -22.50
C SER A 185 26.57 -4.19 -23.96
N SER A 186 25.61 -3.73 -24.77
CA SER A 186 25.77 -3.38 -26.19
C SER A 186 26.36 -1.97 -26.44
N MET A 187 26.45 -1.11 -25.44
CA MET A 187 26.90 0.29 -25.62
C MET A 187 28.43 0.43 -25.63
N ASN A 188 29.01 0.54 -26.83
CA ASN A 188 30.38 1.04 -26.97
C ASN A 188 30.44 2.56 -26.67
N TYR A 189 31.25 2.94 -25.69
CA TYR A 189 31.33 4.30 -25.12
C TYR A 189 31.64 5.39 -26.17
N ASP A 190 32.46 5.06 -27.17
CA ASP A 190 32.91 5.99 -28.20
C ASP A 190 31.77 6.62 -29.03
N LYS A 191 30.61 5.96 -29.12
CA LYS A 191 29.54 6.35 -30.05
C LYS A 191 28.69 7.53 -29.57
N TYR A 192 28.74 7.87 -28.29
CA TYR A 192 28.02 9.00 -27.72
C TYR A 192 28.99 9.90 -26.95
N HIS A 193 29.55 10.89 -27.64
CA HIS A 193 30.40 11.93 -27.03
C HIS A 193 29.60 12.81 -26.05
N ILE A 194 29.41 12.31 -24.83
CA ILE A 194 29.12 13.14 -23.66
C ILE A 194 30.30 14.10 -23.49
N ALA A 195 30.04 15.39 -23.34
CA ALA A 195 31.10 16.38 -23.21
C ALA A 195 31.96 16.12 -21.95
N PRO A 196 33.30 16.19 -22.02
CA PRO A 196 34.17 16.01 -20.86
C PRO A 196 33.73 16.89 -19.69
N GLY A 197 33.45 16.27 -18.54
CA GLY A 197 32.89 16.94 -17.35
C GLY A 197 31.38 16.73 -17.12
N PHE A 198 30.66 16.07 -18.03
CA PHE A 198 29.24 15.66 -17.84
C PHE A 198 29.04 14.14 -17.68
N GLU A 199 30.11 13.40 -17.38
CA GLU A 199 30.06 11.96 -17.09
C GLU A 199 29.27 11.67 -15.81
N ARG A 200 28.01 11.26 -15.96
CA ARG A 200 27.33 10.48 -14.92
C ARG A 200 27.97 9.10 -14.89
N GLN A 201 28.69 8.77 -13.83
CA GLN A 201 29.27 7.43 -13.67
C GLN A 201 28.16 6.36 -13.66
N PRO A 202 28.45 5.13 -14.15
CA PRO A 202 27.47 4.05 -14.18
C PRO A 202 26.85 3.75 -12.80
N LEU A 203 25.54 3.58 -12.79
CA LEU A 203 24.80 3.14 -11.61
C LEU A 203 24.98 1.62 -11.46
N GLN A 204 26.00 1.22 -10.68
CA GLN A 204 26.50 -0.17 -10.62
C GLN A 204 26.70 -0.72 -9.20
N GLY A 205 26.42 -2.01 -9.00
CA GLY A 205 26.61 -2.75 -7.74
C GLY A 205 25.36 -2.84 -6.83
N LYS A 206 25.55 -3.40 -5.61
CA LYS A 206 24.46 -3.87 -4.71
C LYS A 206 23.38 -2.80 -4.45
N SER A 207 23.75 -1.55 -4.22
CA SER A 207 22.81 -0.46 -3.94
C SER A 207 21.84 -0.19 -5.10
N TYR A 208 22.31 -0.31 -6.34
CA TYR A 208 21.48 -0.12 -7.53
C TYR A 208 20.67 -1.37 -7.88
N PHE A 209 21.19 -2.58 -7.61
CA PHE A 209 20.38 -3.81 -7.63
C PHE A 209 19.19 -3.72 -6.66
N ILE A 210 19.41 -3.28 -5.42
CA ILE A 210 18.33 -3.06 -4.43
C ILE A 210 17.34 -2.03 -4.96
N THR A 211 17.82 -0.88 -5.45
CA THR A 211 16.98 0.20 -5.99
C THR A 211 16.11 -0.29 -7.16
N TRP A 212 16.70 -1.01 -8.11
CA TRP A 212 16.00 -1.66 -9.22
C TRP A 212 14.94 -2.64 -8.72
N LEU A 213 15.27 -3.52 -7.78
CA LEU A 213 14.35 -4.52 -7.25
C LEU A 213 13.18 -3.87 -6.48
N LYS A 214 13.42 -2.80 -5.71
CA LYS A 214 12.36 -2.00 -5.08
C LYS A 214 11.40 -1.40 -6.10
N ILE A 215 11.90 -0.91 -7.24
CA ILE A 215 11.10 -0.39 -8.36
C ILE A 215 10.36 -1.52 -9.12
N ARG A 216 10.90 -2.74 -9.14
CA ARG A 216 10.20 -3.93 -9.67
C ARG A 216 9.08 -4.42 -8.76
N LEU A 217 9.22 -4.22 -7.44
CA LEU A 217 8.26 -4.65 -6.42
C LEU A 217 7.20 -3.59 -6.10
N THR A 218 7.49 -2.29 -6.26
CA THR A 218 6.62 -1.20 -5.82
C THR A 218 6.58 -0.02 -6.80
N LYS A 219 5.52 0.80 -6.73
CA LYS A 219 5.50 2.11 -7.39
C LYS A 219 6.48 3.07 -6.71
N ALA A 220 7.25 3.81 -7.52
CA ALA A 220 8.06 4.92 -7.03
C ALA A 220 7.18 6.04 -6.50
N GLU A 221 7.70 6.90 -5.62
CA GLU A 221 6.91 7.93 -4.93
C GLU A 221 6.17 8.87 -5.89
N SER A 222 6.82 9.34 -6.96
CA SER A 222 6.16 10.12 -8.02
C SER A 222 4.99 9.39 -8.69
N GLN A 223 5.03 8.06 -8.80
CA GLN A 223 3.96 7.21 -9.33
C GLN A 223 2.88 6.87 -8.28
N ARG A 224 3.14 7.10 -6.99
CA ARG A 224 2.13 7.11 -5.91
C ARG A 224 1.42 8.46 -5.81
N ILE A 225 2.05 9.53 -6.27
CA ILE A 225 1.47 10.87 -6.38
C ILE A 225 0.66 11.03 -7.69
N ASP A 226 1.09 10.40 -8.79
CA ASP A 226 0.33 10.36 -10.05
C ASP A 226 -0.91 9.45 -9.95
N VAL A 227 -2.07 9.99 -10.32
CA VAL A 227 -3.39 9.32 -10.26
C VAL A 227 -3.93 8.94 -11.65
N SER A 228 -3.24 9.30 -12.73
CA SER A 228 -3.74 9.20 -14.12
C SER A 228 -4.08 7.78 -14.59
N GLY A 229 -3.37 6.75 -14.11
CA GLY A 229 -3.59 5.34 -14.49
C GLY A 229 -4.84 4.67 -13.89
N GLY A 230 -5.49 5.29 -12.89
CA GLY A 230 -6.67 4.75 -12.23
C GLY A 230 -6.48 3.40 -11.51
N ILE A 231 -7.60 2.77 -11.11
CA ILE A 231 -7.62 1.54 -10.29
C ILE A 231 -6.92 0.37 -10.98
N ASN A 232 -7.25 0.08 -12.24
CA ASN A 232 -6.72 -1.11 -12.93
C ASN A 232 -5.17 -1.12 -12.98
N GLU A 233 -4.53 0.01 -13.30
CA GLU A 233 -3.06 0.08 -13.39
C GLU A 233 -2.38 0.06 -12.00
N ALA A 234 -3.07 0.55 -10.96
CA ALA A 234 -2.67 0.37 -9.58
C ALA A 234 -2.70 -1.12 -9.19
N CYS A 235 -3.83 -1.81 -9.39
CA CYS A 235 -4.00 -3.24 -9.14
C CYS A 235 -3.01 -4.12 -9.94
N ASP A 236 -2.80 -3.85 -11.22
CA ASP A 236 -1.84 -4.59 -12.06
C ASP A 236 -0.40 -4.45 -11.55
N THR A 237 0.00 -3.24 -11.14
CA THR A 237 1.34 -3.00 -10.58
C THR A 237 1.50 -3.66 -9.22
N PHE A 238 0.50 -3.53 -8.36
CA PHE A 238 0.43 -4.13 -7.04
C PHE A 238 0.53 -5.67 -7.10
N GLN A 239 -0.32 -6.31 -7.90
CA GLN A 239 -0.28 -7.76 -8.11
C GLN A 239 1.04 -8.22 -8.73
N SER A 240 1.62 -7.46 -9.66
CA SER A 240 2.95 -7.78 -10.22
C SER A 240 4.05 -7.74 -9.17
N GLY A 241 3.96 -6.81 -8.20
CA GLY A 241 4.85 -6.74 -7.04
C GLY A 241 4.66 -7.93 -6.11
N ARG A 242 3.43 -8.17 -5.62
CA ARG A 242 3.06 -9.29 -4.73
C ARG A 242 3.50 -10.65 -5.32
N LYS A 243 3.30 -10.87 -6.63
CA LYS A 243 3.73 -12.11 -7.33
C LYS A 243 5.24 -12.31 -7.35
N LEU A 244 6.04 -11.25 -7.53
CA LEU A 244 7.51 -11.35 -7.49
C LEU A 244 8.01 -11.54 -6.05
N LEU A 245 7.44 -10.78 -5.09
CA LEU A 245 7.77 -10.85 -3.66
C LEU A 245 7.52 -12.25 -3.09
N ASN A 246 6.43 -12.91 -3.52
CA ASN A 246 6.13 -14.30 -3.19
C ASN A 246 7.25 -15.27 -3.60
N THR A 247 8.04 -15.01 -4.65
CA THR A 247 9.18 -15.88 -4.99
C THR A 247 10.39 -15.68 -4.07
N ILE A 248 10.47 -14.56 -3.34
CA ILE A 248 11.53 -14.27 -2.38
C ILE A 248 11.18 -14.88 -1.02
N ILE A 249 9.98 -14.59 -0.50
CA ILE A 249 9.62 -14.94 0.88
C ILE A 249 9.36 -16.43 1.11
N HIS A 250 8.91 -17.18 0.09
CA HIS A 250 8.55 -18.60 0.23
C HIS A 250 9.77 -19.56 0.10
N ASN A 251 10.91 -19.13 0.62
CA ASN A 251 12.09 -19.97 0.79
C ASN A 251 12.38 -20.01 2.29
N GLU A 252 12.40 -21.19 2.92
CA GLU A 252 12.44 -21.36 4.38
C GLU A 252 13.51 -20.51 5.11
N PRO A 253 14.77 -20.40 4.62
CA PRO A 253 15.80 -19.56 5.22
C PRO A 253 15.51 -18.04 5.20
N VAL A 254 14.59 -17.59 4.34
CA VAL A 254 14.06 -16.21 4.30
C VAL A 254 12.73 -16.12 5.04
N PHE A 255 11.88 -17.15 4.93
CA PHE A 255 10.53 -17.21 5.50
C PHE A 255 10.52 -17.20 7.02
N ARG A 256 11.41 -17.97 7.68
CA ARG A 256 11.49 -17.99 9.15
C ARG A 256 11.93 -16.62 9.73
N PRO A 257 12.99 -15.96 9.22
CA PRO A 257 13.29 -14.56 9.59
C PRO A 257 12.16 -13.57 9.29
N PHE A 258 11.46 -13.72 8.16
CA PHE A 258 10.31 -12.90 7.80
C PHE A 258 9.17 -13.03 8.83
N LEU A 259 8.80 -14.26 9.23
CA LEU A 259 7.76 -14.50 10.25
C LEU A 259 8.19 -13.93 11.61
N LYS A 260 9.45 -14.09 12.01
CA LYS A 260 9.99 -13.48 13.23
C LYS A 260 9.88 -11.95 13.19
N GLN A 261 10.28 -11.32 12.09
CA GLN A 261 10.25 -9.86 11.93
C GLN A 261 8.81 -9.31 11.94
N LEU A 262 7.85 -10.07 11.38
CA LEU A 262 6.42 -9.78 11.49
C LEU A 262 5.96 -9.79 12.95
N PHE A 263 6.25 -10.85 13.71
CA PHE A 263 5.80 -10.96 15.10
C PHE A 263 6.45 -9.92 16.03
N GLU A 264 7.74 -9.63 15.84
CA GLU A 264 8.43 -8.57 16.59
C GLU A 264 7.85 -7.18 16.26
N GLY A 265 7.53 -6.90 14.98
CA GLY A 265 6.86 -5.66 14.59
C GLY A 265 5.43 -5.52 15.11
N LEU A 266 4.70 -6.62 15.31
CA LEU A 266 3.36 -6.59 15.92
C LEU A 266 3.43 -6.31 17.44
N ASP A 267 4.44 -6.83 18.13
CA ASP A 267 4.73 -6.49 19.54
C ASP A 267 5.15 -5.01 19.68
N GLU A 268 5.97 -4.49 18.76
CA GLU A 268 6.34 -3.08 18.69
C GLU A 268 5.14 -2.15 18.41
N ASP A 269 4.18 -2.59 17.59
CA ASP A 269 2.94 -1.85 17.30
C ASP A 269 1.81 -2.09 18.33
N ASN A 270 2.07 -2.78 19.45
CA ASN A 270 1.08 -3.09 20.49
C ASN A 270 -0.18 -3.82 19.95
N VAL A 271 0.04 -4.84 19.12
CA VAL A 271 -0.97 -5.77 18.58
C VAL A 271 -0.72 -7.16 19.17
N LYS A 272 -1.71 -7.72 19.87
CA LYS A 272 -1.59 -9.01 20.56
C LYS A 272 -2.10 -10.20 19.73
N TRP A 273 -2.83 -9.98 18.64
CA TRP A 273 -3.40 -11.02 17.77
C TRP A 273 -3.41 -10.64 16.29
N ILE A 274 -3.29 -11.64 15.40
CA ILE A 274 -3.49 -11.44 13.97
C ILE A 274 -4.22 -12.63 13.30
N GLU A 275 -5.18 -12.30 12.43
CA GLU A 275 -5.79 -13.20 11.46
C GLU A 275 -5.36 -12.80 10.05
N ILE A 276 -4.38 -13.52 9.52
CA ILE A 276 -3.64 -13.15 8.31
C ILE A 276 -4.11 -13.95 7.09
N ARG A 277 -4.24 -13.29 5.93
CA ARG A 277 -4.48 -13.95 4.64
C ARG A 277 -3.17 -14.51 4.11
N ILE A 278 -3.18 -15.79 3.71
CA ILE A 278 -2.04 -16.49 3.12
C ILE A 278 -2.51 -17.36 1.96
N ILE A 279 -1.90 -17.15 0.80
CA ILE A 279 -1.97 -18.05 -0.35
C ILE A 279 -0.91 -19.15 -0.16
N PHE A 280 -1.33 -20.40 -0.07
CA PHE A 280 -0.44 -21.56 0.04
C PHE A 280 -0.03 -22.18 -1.31
N LYS A 281 -0.76 -21.89 -2.39
CA LYS A 281 -0.46 -22.36 -3.75
C LYS A 281 0.73 -21.57 -4.35
N VAL A 282 1.90 -21.78 -3.77
CA VAL A 282 3.20 -21.17 -4.09
C VAL A 282 4.31 -22.22 -4.01
N ASP A 283 5.41 -22.01 -4.72
CA ASP A 283 6.58 -22.90 -4.62
C ASP A 283 7.30 -22.67 -3.27
N PHE A 284 6.95 -23.43 -2.22
CA PHE A 284 7.59 -23.29 -0.91
C PHE A 284 8.87 -24.15 -0.79
N GLN A 285 10.03 -23.51 -0.76
CA GLN A 285 11.33 -24.20 -0.81
C GLN A 285 11.92 -24.39 0.61
N LEU A 286 12.10 -25.65 1.05
CA LEU A 286 12.75 -25.99 2.32
C LEU A 286 14.27 -25.83 2.25
N GLU A 287 14.92 -25.60 3.40
CA GLU A 287 16.39 -25.49 3.50
C GLU A 287 17.11 -26.81 3.17
N CYS A 288 16.48 -27.95 3.45
CA CYS A 288 17.02 -29.29 3.23
C CYS A 288 16.61 -29.95 1.89
N SER A 289 16.07 -29.17 0.94
CA SER A 289 15.56 -29.69 -0.34
C SER A 289 15.86 -28.73 -1.50
N ASP A 290 16.09 -29.29 -2.69
CA ASP A 290 16.13 -28.55 -3.97
C ASP A 290 14.83 -28.71 -4.77
N THR A 291 13.83 -29.38 -4.21
CA THR A 291 12.47 -29.53 -4.78
C THR A 291 11.44 -28.78 -3.93
N PRO A 292 10.47 -28.06 -4.53
CA PRO A 292 9.42 -27.38 -3.77
C PRO A 292 8.64 -28.39 -2.91
N SER A 293 8.44 -28.01 -1.64
CA SER A 293 7.66 -28.77 -0.67
C SER A 293 6.17 -28.41 -0.74
N GLY A 294 5.33 -29.28 -0.17
CA GLY A 294 3.88 -29.07 -0.13
C GLY A 294 3.44 -28.05 0.91
N GLU A 295 2.18 -27.63 0.81
CA GLU A 295 1.54 -26.60 1.63
C GLU A 295 1.50 -26.97 3.12
N ILE A 296 1.52 -28.27 3.43
CA ILE A 296 1.58 -28.81 4.80
C ILE A 296 2.91 -28.44 5.48
N GLU A 297 4.03 -28.41 4.74
CA GLU A 297 5.33 -28.02 5.27
C GLU A 297 5.42 -26.51 5.51
N MET A 298 4.83 -25.70 4.62
CA MET A 298 4.66 -24.26 4.87
C MET A 298 3.82 -24.01 6.13
N ALA A 299 2.73 -24.76 6.33
CA ALA A 299 1.91 -24.67 7.54
C ALA A 299 2.67 -25.10 8.81
N ARG A 300 3.49 -26.16 8.74
CA ARG A 300 4.40 -26.57 9.82
C ARG A 300 5.35 -25.42 10.21
N VAL A 301 6.00 -24.78 9.23
CA VAL A 301 6.95 -23.70 9.49
C VAL A 301 6.27 -22.49 10.16
N ILE A 302 5.06 -22.11 9.73
CA ILE A 302 4.30 -21.01 10.37
C ILE A 302 3.92 -21.38 11.82
N TRP A 303 3.46 -22.61 12.05
CA TRP A 303 3.13 -23.10 13.39
C TRP A 303 4.37 -23.10 14.32
N GLU A 304 5.51 -23.60 13.84
CA GLU A 304 6.77 -23.61 14.60
C GLU A 304 7.25 -22.21 15.00
N GLU A 305 7.26 -21.24 14.08
CA GLU A 305 7.67 -19.87 14.43
C GLU A 305 6.66 -19.19 15.37
N ARG A 306 5.36 -19.46 15.23
CA ARG A 306 4.31 -18.98 16.15
C ARG A 306 4.55 -19.48 17.58
N GLU A 307 4.86 -20.77 17.76
CA GLU A 307 5.15 -21.34 19.08
C GLU A 307 6.47 -20.83 19.67
N LYS A 308 7.53 -20.72 18.85
CA LYS A 308 8.81 -20.11 19.27
C LYS A 308 8.60 -18.68 19.75
N PHE A 309 7.77 -17.89 19.07
CA PHE A 309 7.47 -16.53 19.47
C PHE A 309 6.60 -16.47 20.73
N ALA A 310 5.58 -17.33 20.87
CA ALA A 310 4.78 -17.42 22.09
C ALA A 310 5.63 -17.77 23.33
N ILE A 311 6.58 -18.72 23.20
CA ILE A 311 7.57 -19.03 24.25
C ILE A 311 8.45 -17.82 24.56
N THR A 312 8.86 -17.05 23.55
CA THR A 312 9.68 -15.85 23.69
C THR A 312 8.94 -14.73 24.43
N MET A 313 7.67 -14.48 24.08
CA MET A 313 6.81 -13.49 24.74
C MET A 313 6.52 -13.85 26.19
N LYS A 314 6.25 -15.13 26.47
CA LYS A 314 6.12 -15.64 27.85
C LYS A 314 7.39 -15.43 28.67
N LYS A 315 8.59 -15.62 28.09
CA LYS A 315 9.88 -15.32 28.75
C LYS A 315 10.11 -13.83 28.98
N LYS A 316 9.58 -12.95 28.13
CA LYS A 316 9.57 -11.48 28.30
C LYS A 316 8.50 -10.99 29.30
N ASN A 317 7.69 -11.88 29.88
CA ASN A 317 6.47 -11.55 30.64
C ASN A 317 5.54 -10.58 29.89
N LYS A 318 5.41 -10.77 28.56
CA LYS A 318 4.49 -10.04 27.70
C LYS A 318 3.32 -10.92 27.28
N ASP A 319 2.13 -10.32 27.19
CA ASP A 319 0.99 -10.94 26.55
C ASP A 319 1.21 -11.08 25.04
N TRP A 320 0.96 -12.29 24.54
CA TRP A 320 0.79 -12.56 23.12
C TRP A 320 -0.38 -13.54 23.01
N TRP A 321 -1.40 -13.20 22.21
CA TRP A 321 -2.58 -14.05 22.08
C TRP A 321 -2.41 -15.08 20.97
N GLY A 322 -1.65 -14.77 19.91
CA GLY A 322 -1.32 -15.71 18.83
C GLY A 322 -1.53 -15.19 17.41
N LEU A 323 -1.39 -16.12 16.45
CA LEU A 323 -1.73 -15.95 15.04
C LEU A 323 -2.65 -17.09 14.62
N ARG A 324 -3.63 -16.78 13.77
CA ARG A 324 -4.33 -17.75 12.92
C ARG A 324 -4.31 -17.32 11.47
N ILE A 325 -4.52 -18.28 10.57
CA ILE A 325 -4.48 -18.08 9.13
C ILE A 325 -5.89 -18.18 8.56
N ILE A 326 -6.27 -17.17 7.79
CA ILE A 326 -7.38 -17.24 6.84
C ILE A 326 -6.78 -17.74 5.54
N TRP A 327 -7.11 -18.98 5.17
CA TRP A 327 -6.57 -19.61 3.96
C TRP A 327 -7.15 -18.91 2.73
N THR A 328 -6.30 -18.48 1.80
CA THR A 328 -6.74 -17.61 0.70
C THR A 328 -6.51 -18.23 -0.67
N GLY A 329 -7.58 -18.46 -1.41
CA GLY A 329 -7.53 -18.78 -2.84
C GLY A 329 -7.61 -17.52 -3.70
N LEU A 330 -7.09 -17.55 -4.93
CA LEU A 330 -7.35 -16.46 -5.89
C LEU A 330 -8.67 -16.67 -6.62
N ARG A 331 -9.56 -15.67 -6.57
CA ARG A 331 -10.87 -15.66 -7.27
C ARG A 331 -10.79 -15.67 -8.79
N LEU A 332 -9.60 -15.75 -9.38
CA LEU A 332 -9.36 -15.88 -10.83
C LEU A 332 -8.98 -17.31 -11.25
N TRP A 333 -8.82 -18.24 -10.30
CA TRP A 333 -8.54 -19.65 -10.60
C TRP A 333 -9.77 -20.40 -11.10
N LYS A 334 -9.54 -21.55 -11.74
CA LYS A 334 -10.60 -22.47 -12.13
C LYS A 334 -11.21 -23.19 -10.94
N ASP A 335 -12.42 -23.71 -11.13
CA ASP A 335 -13.13 -24.50 -10.13
C ASP A 335 -12.32 -25.68 -9.59
N GLU A 336 -11.63 -26.43 -10.45
CA GLU A 336 -10.81 -27.57 -10.04
C GLU A 336 -9.61 -27.14 -9.19
N GLU A 337 -9.06 -25.96 -9.48
CA GLU A 337 -7.92 -25.40 -8.77
C GLU A 337 -8.31 -24.86 -7.38
N ILE A 338 -9.46 -24.18 -7.28
CA ILE A 338 -10.00 -23.71 -6.00
C ILE A 338 -10.44 -24.90 -5.15
N LYS A 339 -11.08 -25.92 -5.73
CA LYS A 339 -11.46 -27.15 -5.02
C LYS A 339 -10.24 -27.93 -4.51
N ALA A 340 -9.15 -27.99 -5.28
CA ALA A 340 -7.89 -28.61 -4.84
C ALA A 340 -7.22 -27.82 -3.70
N ASP A 341 -7.21 -26.48 -3.76
CA ASP A 341 -6.70 -25.61 -2.70
C ASP A 341 -7.53 -25.72 -1.41
N MET A 342 -8.85 -25.70 -1.52
CA MET A 342 -9.80 -25.96 -0.42
C MET A 342 -9.64 -27.35 0.20
N GLU A 343 -9.41 -28.38 -0.61
CA GLU A 343 -9.09 -29.73 -0.12
C GLU A 343 -7.78 -29.74 0.66
N THR A 344 -6.77 -28.98 0.24
CA THR A 344 -5.53 -28.78 1.00
C THR A 344 -5.75 -27.98 2.29
N CYS A 345 -6.58 -26.93 2.27
CA CYS A 345 -6.98 -26.20 3.47
C CYS A 345 -7.60 -27.14 4.53
N MET A 346 -8.49 -28.06 4.12
CA MET A 346 -9.07 -29.07 5.02
C MET A 346 -8.00 -30.02 5.59
N ARG A 347 -7.09 -30.56 4.78
CA ARG A 347 -5.99 -31.41 5.28
C ARG A 347 -5.07 -30.68 6.25
N VAL A 348 -4.81 -29.39 6.03
CA VAL A 348 -4.03 -28.56 6.97
C VAL A 348 -4.83 -28.26 8.25
N LYS A 349 -6.14 -28.01 8.17
CA LYS A 349 -7.03 -27.89 9.34
C LYS A 349 -7.08 -29.19 10.15
N GLU A 350 -7.16 -30.35 9.50
CA GLU A 350 -7.12 -31.67 10.16
C GLU A 350 -5.79 -31.90 10.91
N ARG A 351 -4.68 -31.36 10.40
CA ARG A 351 -3.33 -31.50 10.97
C ARG A 351 -2.98 -30.44 12.04
N TYR A 352 -3.43 -29.21 11.84
CA TYR A 352 -3.16 -28.02 12.65
C TYR A 352 -4.49 -27.28 12.95
N PRO A 353 -5.39 -27.85 13.77
CA PRO A 353 -6.77 -27.38 13.91
C PRO A 353 -6.91 -25.96 14.47
N ASP A 354 -5.95 -25.56 15.31
CA ASP A 354 -5.85 -24.23 15.88
C ASP A 354 -5.21 -23.20 14.94
N LEU A 355 -4.48 -23.62 13.89
CA LEU A 355 -3.78 -22.70 12.99
C LEU A 355 -4.73 -22.02 11.99
N ILE A 356 -5.63 -22.76 11.35
CA ILE A 356 -6.55 -22.21 10.34
C ILE A 356 -7.82 -21.67 11.03
N SER A 357 -8.13 -20.39 10.83
CA SER A 357 -9.34 -19.73 11.36
C SER A 357 -10.51 -19.68 10.38
N GLY A 358 -10.27 -19.71 9.07
CA GLY A 358 -11.30 -19.63 8.03
C GLY A 358 -10.73 -19.66 6.60
N TYR A 359 -11.58 -19.33 5.61
CA TYR A 359 -11.24 -19.28 4.17
C TYR A 359 -11.70 -17.96 3.52
N ASP A 360 -10.99 -17.50 2.50
CA ASP A 360 -11.23 -16.25 1.74
C ASP A 360 -10.83 -16.39 0.26
N LEU A 361 -11.32 -15.50 -0.60
CA LEU A 361 -11.17 -15.51 -2.06
C LEU A 361 -10.71 -14.13 -2.55
N GLU A 362 -9.41 -13.88 -2.51
CA GLU A 362 -8.81 -12.59 -2.86
C GLU A 362 -8.67 -12.37 -4.37
N GLY A 363 -8.31 -11.14 -4.74
CA GLY A 363 -8.01 -10.72 -6.10
C GLY A 363 -8.93 -9.60 -6.57
N GLN A 364 -8.48 -8.79 -7.52
CA GLN A 364 -9.18 -7.58 -7.94
C GLN A 364 -10.64 -7.86 -8.33
N GLU A 365 -11.57 -7.39 -7.50
CA GLU A 365 -13.00 -7.73 -7.60
C GLU A 365 -13.59 -7.41 -8.98
N ARG A 366 -13.25 -6.25 -9.53
CA ARG A 366 -13.76 -5.73 -10.82
C ARG A 366 -13.38 -6.53 -12.06
N LEU A 367 -12.31 -7.35 -12.00
CA LEU A 367 -11.79 -8.12 -13.15
C LEU A 367 -11.66 -9.62 -12.86
N GLY A 368 -11.94 -10.05 -11.62
CA GLY A 368 -11.97 -11.45 -11.22
C GLY A 368 -13.35 -12.09 -11.40
N ARG A 369 -13.50 -13.33 -10.91
CA ARG A 369 -14.80 -14.01 -10.87
C ARG A 369 -15.63 -13.43 -9.72
N THR A 370 -16.89 -13.14 -9.98
CA THR A 370 -17.91 -12.76 -8.98
C THR A 370 -18.17 -13.89 -7.99
N LEU A 371 -18.65 -13.58 -6.79
CA LEU A 371 -19.04 -14.60 -5.82
C LEU A 371 -20.22 -15.43 -6.32
N GLU A 372 -21.18 -14.84 -7.06
CA GLU A 372 -22.28 -15.53 -7.77
C GLU A 372 -21.78 -16.76 -8.58
N ASP A 373 -20.78 -16.56 -9.43
CA ASP A 373 -20.12 -17.59 -10.25
C ASP A 373 -19.30 -18.60 -9.42
N LEU A 374 -18.89 -18.22 -8.20
CA LEU A 374 -18.16 -19.07 -7.25
C LEU A 374 -19.08 -19.78 -6.24
N ILE A 375 -20.38 -19.46 -6.17
CA ILE A 375 -21.37 -20.11 -5.28
C ILE A 375 -21.30 -21.65 -5.34
N PRO A 376 -21.22 -22.31 -6.52
CA PRO A 376 -21.13 -23.78 -6.58
C PRO A 376 -19.89 -24.35 -5.90
N VAL A 377 -18.78 -23.60 -5.88
CA VAL A 377 -17.54 -23.97 -5.20
C VAL A 377 -17.66 -23.71 -3.69
N CYS A 378 -18.17 -22.55 -3.29
CA CYS A 378 -18.34 -22.17 -1.90
C CYS A 378 -19.35 -23.08 -1.15
N LEU A 379 -20.44 -23.47 -1.80
CA LEU A 379 -21.41 -24.41 -1.23
C LEU A 379 -20.86 -25.84 -1.12
N TRP A 380 -20.11 -26.29 -2.13
CA TRP A 380 -19.37 -27.57 -2.05
C TRP A 380 -18.40 -27.57 -0.86
N PHE A 381 -17.67 -26.46 -0.64
CA PHE A 381 -16.72 -26.35 0.46
C PHE A 381 -17.38 -26.45 1.84
N LYS A 382 -18.49 -25.73 2.06
CA LYS A 382 -19.29 -25.84 3.30
C LYS A 382 -19.73 -27.29 3.53
N GLN A 383 -20.25 -27.96 2.49
CA GLN A 383 -20.66 -29.36 2.58
C GLN A 383 -19.48 -30.30 2.91
N GLN A 384 -18.28 -30.07 2.36
CA GLN A 384 -17.10 -30.85 2.72
C GLN A 384 -16.70 -30.62 4.19
N CYS A 385 -16.64 -29.37 4.64
CA CYS A 385 -16.31 -29.02 6.03
C CYS A 385 -17.31 -29.65 7.02
N GLU A 386 -18.61 -29.56 6.75
CA GLU A 386 -19.68 -30.22 7.51
C GLU A 386 -19.48 -31.74 7.55
N SER A 387 -19.22 -32.38 6.40
CA SER A 387 -19.04 -33.84 6.31
C SER A 387 -17.82 -34.37 7.08
N ARG A 388 -16.82 -33.51 7.33
CA ARG A 388 -15.60 -33.83 8.09
C ARG A 388 -15.61 -33.28 9.51
N ASN A 389 -16.68 -32.62 9.95
CA ASN A 389 -16.77 -31.92 11.23
C ASN A 389 -15.62 -30.89 11.41
N LEU A 390 -15.31 -30.13 10.34
CA LEU A 390 -14.31 -29.07 10.34
C LEU A 390 -14.98 -27.69 10.42
N ASN A 391 -14.46 -26.81 11.26
CA ASN A 391 -14.92 -25.44 11.39
C ASN A 391 -14.00 -24.49 10.59
N ILE A 392 -14.40 -24.16 9.37
CA ILE A 392 -13.70 -23.24 8.46
C ILE A 392 -14.71 -22.22 7.90
N PRO A 393 -15.04 -21.15 8.65
CA PRO A 393 -15.96 -20.12 8.21
C PRO A 393 -15.36 -19.22 7.12
N PHE A 394 -16.23 -18.50 6.41
CA PHE A 394 -15.84 -17.50 5.42
C PHE A 394 -15.55 -16.13 6.03
N PHE A 395 -14.54 -15.44 5.48
CA PHE A 395 -14.17 -14.04 5.78
C PHE A 395 -13.94 -13.26 4.47
N LEU A 396 -14.95 -13.29 3.59
CA LEU A 396 -14.80 -12.93 2.17
C LEU A 396 -14.52 -11.44 1.92
N HIS A 397 -13.58 -11.17 1.02
CA HIS A 397 -13.52 -9.90 0.29
C HIS A 397 -14.83 -9.68 -0.49
N ALA A 398 -15.53 -8.57 -0.23
CA ALA A 398 -16.71 -8.17 -1.00
C ALA A 398 -16.94 -6.66 -0.94
N GLY A 399 -17.21 -6.05 -2.09
CA GLY A 399 -17.51 -4.63 -2.20
C GLY A 399 -16.27 -3.73 -2.18
N GLU A 400 -15.11 -4.23 -2.59
CA GLU A 400 -13.88 -3.46 -2.86
C GLU A 400 -13.98 -2.74 -4.22
N CYS A 401 -15.07 -2.01 -4.44
CA CYS A 401 -15.43 -1.48 -5.75
C CYS A 401 -16.16 -0.14 -5.70
N LEU A 402 -16.10 0.60 -6.83
CA LEU A 402 -16.77 1.89 -6.99
C LEU A 402 -18.15 1.81 -7.64
N SER A 403 -18.59 0.63 -8.08
CA SER A 403 -19.88 0.41 -8.73
C SER A 403 -21.09 0.58 -7.79
N ASN A 404 -22.28 0.64 -8.38
CA ASN A 404 -23.55 0.69 -7.68
C ASN A 404 -24.64 0.03 -8.56
N GLY A 405 -25.03 -1.20 -8.24
CA GLY A 405 -25.92 -2.01 -9.07
C GLY A 405 -25.22 -2.66 -10.27
N ASP A 406 -23.97 -3.08 -10.11
CA ASP A 406 -23.32 -4.00 -11.04
C ASP A 406 -22.86 -5.29 -10.36
N VAL A 407 -22.49 -6.29 -11.19
CA VAL A 407 -22.14 -7.64 -10.74
C VAL A 407 -20.94 -7.69 -9.76
N ASN A 408 -20.18 -6.60 -9.60
CA ASN A 408 -19.07 -6.54 -8.66
C ASN A 408 -19.54 -6.19 -7.24
N ASP A 409 -20.49 -5.26 -7.10
CA ASP A 409 -21.09 -4.95 -5.79
C ASP A 409 -22.14 -5.99 -5.35
N HIS A 410 -22.66 -6.77 -6.30
CA HIS A 410 -23.48 -7.97 -6.01
C HIS A 410 -22.79 -8.98 -5.07
N ASN A 411 -21.46 -9.01 -5.03
CA ASN A 411 -20.69 -9.86 -4.10
C ASN A 411 -21.04 -9.58 -2.62
N LEU A 412 -21.51 -8.39 -2.25
CA LEU A 412 -21.98 -8.09 -0.89
C LEU A 412 -23.20 -8.95 -0.52
N TYR A 413 -24.10 -9.22 -1.46
CA TYR A 413 -25.28 -10.06 -1.24
C TYR A 413 -24.83 -11.52 -1.05
N ASP A 414 -23.97 -12.02 -1.93
CA ASP A 414 -23.46 -13.39 -1.88
C ASP A 414 -22.66 -13.68 -0.60
N ALA A 415 -21.77 -12.77 -0.18
CA ALA A 415 -21.01 -12.93 1.05
C ALA A 415 -21.92 -13.01 2.29
N ILE A 416 -22.99 -12.20 2.34
CA ILE A 416 -24.00 -12.22 3.40
C ILE A 416 -24.87 -13.50 3.35
N LEU A 417 -25.16 -14.03 2.16
CA LEU A 417 -25.94 -15.26 1.97
C LEU A 417 -25.13 -16.55 2.24
N LEU A 418 -23.84 -16.56 1.90
CA LEU A 418 -22.90 -17.63 2.27
C LEU A 418 -22.66 -17.73 3.78
N GLY A 419 -22.99 -16.67 4.53
CA GLY A 419 -22.81 -16.57 5.98
C GLY A 419 -21.39 -16.17 6.38
N THR A 420 -20.77 -15.23 5.65
CA THR A 420 -19.46 -14.68 6.03
C THR A 420 -19.51 -14.07 7.44
N ARG A 421 -18.49 -14.32 8.26
CA ARG A 421 -18.44 -13.81 9.65
C ARG A 421 -18.05 -12.35 9.72
N ARG A 422 -17.29 -11.88 8.74
CA ARG A 422 -16.84 -10.49 8.51
C ARG A 422 -16.75 -10.26 6.99
N ILE A 423 -16.73 -9.00 6.55
CA ILE A 423 -16.57 -8.62 5.13
C ILE A 423 -15.26 -7.86 4.96
N GLY A 424 -14.41 -8.31 4.05
CA GLY A 424 -13.20 -7.61 3.61
C GLY A 424 -13.56 -6.34 2.83
N HIS A 425 -13.01 -5.20 3.25
CA HIS A 425 -13.24 -3.84 2.74
C HIS A 425 -14.67 -3.30 2.90
N GLY A 426 -15.67 -3.92 2.27
CA GLY A 426 -17.07 -3.45 2.28
C GLY A 426 -17.25 -2.01 1.74
N TYR A 427 -16.34 -1.53 0.89
CA TYR A 427 -16.23 -0.11 0.51
C TYR A 427 -17.49 0.42 -0.21
N SER A 428 -18.15 -0.38 -1.04
CA SER A 428 -19.41 -0.04 -1.72
C SER A 428 -20.66 -0.15 -0.82
N LEU A 429 -20.59 -0.79 0.35
CA LEU A 429 -21.74 -1.12 1.19
C LEU A 429 -22.68 0.08 1.50
N PRO A 430 -22.21 1.33 1.67
CA PRO A 430 -23.10 2.49 1.87
C PRO A 430 -24.11 2.81 0.77
N LYS A 431 -23.99 2.18 -0.40
CA LYS A 431 -24.95 2.27 -1.51
C LYS A 431 -26.12 1.30 -1.35
N HIS A 432 -26.02 0.31 -0.46
CA HIS A 432 -26.95 -0.80 -0.30
C HIS A 432 -27.62 -0.76 1.09
N PRO A 433 -28.57 0.16 1.35
CA PRO A 433 -29.10 0.40 2.70
C PRO A 433 -29.79 -0.81 3.35
N LEU A 434 -30.32 -1.74 2.55
CA LEU A 434 -30.82 -3.02 3.06
C LEU A 434 -29.68 -3.92 3.59
N LEU A 435 -28.52 -3.95 2.91
CA LEU A 435 -27.38 -4.74 3.33
C LEU A 435 -26.66 -4.10 4.53
N GLU A 436 -26.56 -2.77 4.60
CA GLU A 436 -26.09 -2.06 5.80
C GLU A 436 -26.89 -2.47 7.04
N LYS A 437 -28.23 -2.45 6.91
CA LYS A 437 -29.15 -2.90 7.96
C LYS A 437 -28.91 -4.36 8.33
N ILE A 438 -28.78 -5.25 7.35
CA ILE A 438 -28.53 -6.69 7.59
C ILE A 438 -27.18 -6.91 8.28
N CYS A 439 -26.11 -6.21 7.89
CA CYS A 439 -24.81 -6.31 8.57
C CYS A 439 -24.89 -5.83 10.03
N LYS A 440 -25.61 -4.74 10.30
CA LYS A 440 -25.86 -4.25 11.67
C LYS A 440 -26.66 -5.26 12.50
N GLU A 441 -27.80 -5.76 11.97
CA GLU A 441 -28.70 -6.67 12.69
C GLU A 441 -28.10 -8.07 12.91
N ARG A 442 -27.31 -8.58 11.94
CA ARG A 442 -26.61 -9.87 12.03
C ARG A 442 -25.22 -9.78 12.66
N GLN A 443 -24.78 -8.57 13.02
CA GLN A 443 -23.47 -8.32 13.63
C GLN A 443 -22.29 -8.81 12.74
N ILE A 444 -22.40 -8.60 11.43
CA ILE A 444 -21.33 -8.84 10.45
C ILE A 444 -20.45 -7.59 10.43
N MET A 445 -19.20 -7.73 10.87
CA MET A 445 -18.26 -6.61 10.97
C MET A 445 -17.56 -6.36 9.63
N ILE A 446 -17.29 -5.09 9.32
CA ILE A 446 -16.51 -4.67 8.15
C ILE A 446 -15.04 -4.52 8.52
N GLU A 447 -14.16 -5.19 7.76
CA GLU A 447 -12.71 -5.08 7.87
C GLU A 447 -12.24 -3.92 6.95
N SER A 448 -12.08 -2.72 7.50
CA SER A 448 -11.73 -1.53 6.69
C SER A 448 -10.23 -1.30 6.61
N CYS A 449 -9.73 -0.92 5.43
CA CYS A 449 -8.31 -0.64 5.15
C CYS A 449 -8.13 0.70 4.42
N PRO A 450 -8.30 1.87 5.10
CA PRO A 450 -8.40 3.17 4.43
C PRO A 450 -7.20 3.60 3.59
N LEU A 451 -5.96 3.34 4.03
CA LEU A 451 -4.76 3.63 3.23
C LEU A 451 -4.62 2.72 2.01
N SER A 452 -5.16 1.50 2.07
CA SER A 452 -5.23 0.63 0.89
C SER A 452 -6.21 1.19 -0.14
N ALA A 453 -7.41 1.59 0.30
CA ALA A 453 -8.40 2.22 -0.57
C ALA A 453 -7.87 3.50 -1.24
N GLU A 454 -7.01 4.27 -0.57
CA GLU A 454 -6.33 5.44 -1.17
C GLU A 454 -5.22 5.03 -2.17
N SER A 455 -4.42 4.03 -1.81
CA SER A 455 -3.30 3.54 -2.62
C SER A 455 -3.74 2.84 -3.92
N LEU A 456 -4.86 2.10 -3.85
CA LEU A 456 -5.48 1.38 -4.97
C LEU A 456 -6.47 2.25 -5.77
N ARG A 457 -6.63 3.53 -5.41
CA ARG A 457 -7.48 4.54 -6.09
C ARG A 457 -8.99 4.33 -5.98
N SER A 458 -9.45 3.64 -4.94
CA SER A 458 -10.87 3.66 -4.53
C SER A 458 -11.25 5.01 -3.90
N THR A 459 -10.31 5.69 -3.23
CA THR A 459 -10.43 7.10 -2.85
C THR A 459 -9.18 7.90 -3.27
N ASN A 460 -9.32 9.22 -3.37
CA ASN A 460 -8.20 10.15 -3.56
C ASN A 460 -7.53 10.56 -2.23
N SER A 461 -8.23 10.43 -1.11
CA SER A 461 -7.69 10.61 0.24
C SER A 461 -8.53 9.87 1.28
N ALA A 462 -7.93 9.51 2.42
CA ALA A 462 -8.64 8.93 3.56
C ALA A 462 -9.86 9.79 4.02
N ASN A 463 -9.83 11.12 3.83
CA ASN A 463 -10.95 12.02 4.09
C ASN A 463 -12.23 11.67 3.31
N ALA A 464 -12.11 11.17 2.08
CA ALA A 464 -13.24 10.75 1.23
C ALA A 464 -13.52 9.23 1.30
N HIS A 465 -12.99 8.54 2.31
CA HIS A 465 -13.28 7.12 2.54
C HIS A 465 -14.75 6.90 2.98
N THR A 466 -15.33 5.74 2.67
CA THR A 466 -16.76 5.48 2.91
C THR A 466 -17.10 5.00 4.33
N LEU A 467 -16.11 4.52 5.09
CA LEU A 467 -16.30 4.00 6.46
C LEU A 467 -17.07 4.94 7.43
N PRO A 468 -16.84 6.27 7.47
CA PRO A 468 -17.60 7.16 8.35
C PRO A 468 -19.12 7.10 8.14
N MET A 469 -19.59 6.78 6.92
CA MET A 469 -21.02 6.58 6.62
C MET A 469 -21.58 5.32 7.30
N LEU A 470 -20.80 4.24 7.31
CA LEU A 470 -21.14 2.98 7.99
C LEU A 470 -21.15 3.15 9.50
N LEU A 471 -20.13 3.84 10.04
CA LEU A 471 -20.02 4.14 11.47
C LEU A 471 -21.17 5.04 11.96
N ALA A 472 -21.56 6.06 11.18
CA ALA A 472 -22.70 6.93 11.48
C ALA A 472 -24.03 6.17 11.56
N LYS A 473 -24.22 5.15 10.72
CA LYS A 473 -25.38 4.26 10.74
C LYS A 473 -25.26 3.14 11.78
N GLY A 474 -24.12 3.00 12.44
CA GLY A 474 -23.84 2.00 13.48
C GLY A 474 -23.61 0.59 12.98
N VAL A 475 -23.02 0.44 11.79
CA VAL A 475 -22.42 -0.82 11.34
C VAL A 475 -21.07 -0.99 12.04
N SER A 476 -20.80 -2.17 12.60
CA SER A 476 -19.54 -2.46 13.30
C SER A 476 -18.36 -2.63 12.33
N ALA A 477 -17.19 -2.10 12.69
CA ALA A 477 -15.99 -2.19 11.87
C ALA A 477 -14.70 -2.29 12.72
N SER A 478 -13.61 -2.73 12.09
CA SER A 478 -12.22 -2.55 12.58
C SER A 478 -11.37 -1.84 11.53
N LEU A 479 -10.25 -1.27 11.96
CA LEU A 479 -9.19 -0.75 11.08
C LEU A 479 -8.08 -1.79 10.92
N ASN A 480 -7.63 -2.00 9.69
CA ASN A 480 -6.64 -3.02 9.31
C ASN A 480 -5.76 -2.48 8.17
N CYS A 481 -4.60 -3.10 7.90
CA CYS A 481 -3.55 -2.52 7.04
C CYS A 481 -3.36 -3.17 5.66
N ASP A 482 -4.02 -4.29 5.36
CA ASP A 482 -3.97 -4.95 4.05
C ASP A 482 -2.54 -5.33 3.61
N ASP A 483 -1.91 -4.58 2.69
CA ASP A 483 -0.53 -4.78 2.21
C ASP A 483 0.39 -3.58 2.51
N PRO A 484 0.73 -3.31 3.79
CA PRO A 484 1.29 -2.02 4.20
C PRO A 484 2.58 -1.63 3.48
N PHE A 485 3.52 -2.55 3.20
CA PHE A 485 4.79 -2.20 2.56
C PHE A 485 4.74 -2.10 1.02
N LEU A 486 3.85 -2.84 0.34
CA LEU A 486 3.61 -2.61 -1.09
C LEU A 486 2.89 -1.26 -1.30
N LEU A 487 1.90 -0.98 -0.46
CA LEU A 487 1.05 0.22 -0.52
C LEU A 487 1.73 1.47 0.09
N GLY A 488 2.85 1.30 0.81
CA GLY A 488 3.82 2.37 1.12
C GLY A 488 3.73 2.94 2.53
N GLN A 489 2.95 2.30 3.42
CA GLN A 489 2.77 2.66 4.82
C GLN A 489 4.06 2.54 5.65
N GLU A 490 5.02 1.73 5.21
CA GLU A 490 6.37 1.59 5.79
C GLU A 490 6.45 1.19 7.27
N MET A 491 5.35 0.65 7.81
CA MET A 491 5.21 0.23 9.20
C MET A 491 4.61 -1.17 9.27
N ILE A 492 5.11 -2.02 10.17
CA ILE A 492 4.44 -3.28 10.54
C ILE A 492 3.30 -2.91 11.50
N GLY A 493 2.14 -3.54 11.35
CA GLY A 493 0.96 -3.27 12.19
C GLY A 493 -0.03 -2.29 11.55
N VAL A 494 -0.74 -1.51 12.37
CA VAL A 494 -1.90 -0.69 11.99
C VAL A 494 -1.87 0.76 12.52
N SER A 495 -0.82 1.19 13.23
CA SER A 495 -0.72 2.59 13.71
C SER A 495 -0.80 3.66 12.61
N MET A 496 -0.41 3.36 11.36
CA MET A 496 -0.59 4.26 10.22
C MET A 496 -2.07 4.45 9.86
N GLU A 497 -2.84 3.37 9.80
CA GLU A 497 -4.29 3.41 9.55
C GLU A 497 -5.02 4.16 10.67
N PHE A 498 -4.70 3.84 11.93
CA PHE A 498 -5.27 4.52 13.11
C PHE A 498 -4.94 6.02 13.11
N PHE A 499 -3.68 6.40 12.83
CA PHE A 499 -3.27 7.80 12.67
C PHE A 499 -4.09 8.48 11.57
N MET A 500 -4.18 7.86 10.39
CA MET A 500 -4.85 8.47 9.24
C MET A 500 -6.34 8.67 9.43
N CYS A 501 -7.01 7.78 10.19
CA CYS A 501 -8.42 7.93 10.51
C CYS A 501 -8.70 9.14 11.41
N ILE A 502 -7.97 9.30 12.52
CA ILE A 502 -8.12 10.47 13.41
C ILE A 502 -7.53 11.76 12.81
N TRP A 503 -6.54 11.64 11.93
CA TRP A 503 -6.01 12.75 11.15
C TRP A 503 -7.03 13.29 10.12
N SER A 504 -7.82 12.40 9.53
CA SER A 504 -8.81 12.74 8.50
C SER A 504 -10.13 13.18 9.13
N TRP A 505 -10.84 12.28 9.81
CA TRP A 505 -12.25 12.44 10.11
C TRP A 505 -12.49 13.25 11.39
N ASP A 506 -13.08 14.44 11.28
CA ASP A 506 -13.42 15.31 12.43
C ASP A 506 -14.44 14.67 13.40
N ASN A 507 -15.13 13.62 12.97
CA ASN A 507 -16.09 12.86 13.76
C ASN A 507 -15.53 11.52 14.27
N LEU A 508 -14.21 11.36 14.36
CA LEU A 508 -13.55 10.25 15.03
C LEU A 508 -12.51 10.77 16.03
N ASP A 509 -12.74 10.49 17.30
CA ASP A 509 -11.84 10.84 18.42
C ASP A 509 -11.11 9.59 18.96
N LEU A 510 -10.39 9.72 20.07
CA LEU A 510 -9.72 8.58 20.71
C LEU A 510 -10.73 7.53 21.18
N GLY A 511 -11.91 7.95 21.66
CA GLY A 511 -13.00 7.04 22.04
C GLY A 511 -13.50 6.20 20.86
N GLY A 512 -13.69 6.81 19.69
CA GLY A 512 -14.02 6.12 18.45
C GLY A 512 -12.93 5.16 17.98
N LEU A 513 -11.64 5.54 18.07
CA LEU A 513 -10.53 4.62 17.81
C LEU A 513 -10.51 3.45 18.82
N GLY A 514 -10.79 3.72 20.10
CA GLY A 514 -10.92 2.71 21.15
C GLY A 514 -12.04 1.71 20.85
N HIS A 515 -13.17 2.17 20.34
CA HIS A 515 -14.25 1.29 19.87
C HIS A 515 -13.81 0.41 18.69
N LEU A 516 -13.11 0.97 17.69
CA LEU A 516 -12.59 0.22 16.54
C LEU A 516 -11.55 -0.84 16.94
N ALA A 517 -10.70 -0.53 17.94
CA ALA A 517 -9.78 -1.49 18.55
C ALA A 517 -10.50 -2.54 19.43
N GLN A 518 -11.55 -2.17 20.17
CA GLN A 518 -12.37 -3.16 20.90
C GLN A 518 -13.06 -4.12 19.92
N ASN A 519 -13.56 -3.62 18.79
CA ASN A 519 -14.21 -4.43 17.77
C ASN A 519 -13.25 -5.47 17.18
N SER A 520 -11.98 -5.13 16.94
CA SER A 520 -11.01 -6.11 16.44
C SER A 520 -10.86 -7.31 17.39
N VAL A 521 -10.84 -7.08 18.71
CA VAL A 521 -10.82 -8.16 19.72
C VAL A 521 -12.15 -8.92 19.77
N ARG A 522 -13.28 -8.21 19.66
CA ARG A 522 -14.64 -8.77 19.78
C ARG A 522 -15.03 -9.66 18.60
N TRP A 523 -14.49 -9.38 17.41
CA TRP A 523 -14.69 -10.14 16.17
C TRP A 523 -13.48 -11.02 15.78
N SER A 524 -12.51 -11.25 16.67
CA SER A 524 -11.50 -12.31 16.49
C SER A 524 -12.11 -13.72 16.54
N GLN A 525 -11.57 -14.63 15.74
CA GLN A 525 -11.80 -16.07 15.73
C GLN A 525 -10.69 -16.78 16.54
N PHE A 526 -10.55 -16.41 17.82
CA PHE A 526 -9.52 -16.95 18.73
C PHE A 526 -9.53 -18.49 18.84
N GLU A 527 -10.72 -19.06 18.81
CA GLU A 527 -11.02 -20.49 18.95
C GLU A 527 -12.06 -20.88 17.89
N ASP A 528 -12.24 -22.17 17.65
CA ASP A 528 -13.31 -22.64 16.77
C ASP A 528 -14.66 -22.54 17.48
N GLN A 529 -15.56 -21.70 16.95
CA GLN A 529 -16.89 -21.44 17.51
C GLN A 529 -17.99 -21.90 16.56
N THR A 530 -19.07 -22.51 17.05
CA THR A 530 -20.33 -22.62 16.27
C THR A 530 -20.86 -21.24 15.88
N ASP A 531 -21.82 -21.13 14.95
CA ASP A 531 -22.39 -19.82 14.62
C ASP A 531 -23.20 -19.25 15.80
N GLU A 532 -23.81 -20.11 16.62
CA GLU A 532 -24.43 -19.77 17.90
C GLU A 532 -23.41 -19.23 18.92
N ASP A 533 -22.28 -19.93 19.12
CA ASP A 533 -21.22 -19.50 20.05
C ASP A 533 -20.53 -18.22 19.57
N TRP A 534 -20.39 -18.04 18.26
CA TRP A 534 -19.86 -16.84 17.63
C TRP A 534 -20.76 -15.62 17.92
N GLN A 535 -22.06 -15.74 17.61
CA GLN A 535 -23.05 -14.70 17.87
C GLN A 535 -23.21 -14.41 19.38
N SER A 536 -23.28 -15.45 20.21
CA SER A 536 -23.37 -15.35 21.68
C SER A 536 -22.12 -14.67 22.27
N GLY A 537 -20.93 -15.00 21.75
CA GLY A 537 -19.66 -14.39 22.13
C GLY A 537 -19.59 -12.91 21.79
N ILE A 538 -20.02 -12.50 20.58
CA ILE A 538 -20.07 -11.10 20.17
C ILE A 538 -21.08 -10.32 21.04
N ARG A 539 -22.29 -10.85 21.25
CA ARG A 539 -23.34 -10.19 22.06
C ARG A 539 -22.89 -9.99 23.49
N SER A 540 -22.38 -11.05 24.12
CA SER A 540 -21.93 -11.01 25.51
C SER A 540 -20.68 -10.13 25.70
N GLY A 541 -19.72 -10.21 24.78
CA GLY A 541 -18.44 -9.52 24.87
C GLY A 541 -17.73 -9.76 26.21
N GLU A 542 -17.16 -8.69 26.77
CA GLU A 542 -16.47 -8.69 28.07
C GLU A 542 -17.35 -9.16 29.25
N ASN A 543 -18.69 -9.08 29.14
CA ASN A 543 -19.62 -9.40 30.24
C ASN A 543 -19.71 -10.89 30.54
N SER A 544 -19.36 -11.78 29.60
CA SER A 544 -19.34 -13.22 29.86
C SER A 544 -18.13 -13.60 30.72
N ARG A 545 -18.36 -14.25 31.86
CA ARG A 545 -17.28 -14.83 32.69
C ARG A 545 -16.66 -16.11 32.08
N LYS A 546 -17.03 -16.52 30.87
CA LYS A 546 -16.60 -17.73 30.16
C LYS A 546 -16.24 -17.46 28.69
N GLY A 547 -15.40 -18.32 28.11
CA GLY A 547 -14.95 -18.25 26.70
C GLY A 547 -13.73 -17.35 26.51
N LEU A 548 -12.86 -17.72 25.55
CA LEU A 548 -11.56 -17.04 25.35
C LEU A 548 -11.76 -15.61 24.85
N LYS A 549 -12.70 -15.40 23.91
CA LYS A 549 -13.09 -14.07 23.41
C LYS A 549 -13.43 -13.08 24.53
N ALA A 550 -14.23 -13.49 25.51
CA ALA A 550 -14.63 -12.64 26.62
C ALA A 550 -13.47 -12.35 27.60
N GLN A 551 -12.53 -13.30 27.75
CA GLN A 551 -11.28 -13.07 28.47
C GLN A 551 -10.41 -12.01 27.74
N ARG A 552 -10.15 -12.18 26.44
CA ARG A 552 -9.32 -11.24 25.67
C ARG A 552 -9.89 -9.82 25.65
N MET A 553 -11.22 -9.66 25.62
CA MET A 553 -11.84 -8.34 25.75
C MET A 553 -11.59 -7.68 27.12
N ARG A 554 -11.52 -8.44 28.22
CA ARG A 554 -11.18 -7.89 29.54
C ARG A 554 -9.69 -7.59 29.69
N GLU A 555 -8.82 -8.40 29.09
CA GLU A 555 -7.39 -8.10 28.98
C GLU A 555 -7.18 -6.79 28.21
N TRP A 556 -7.79 -6.67 27.03
CA TRP A 556 -7.77 -5.45 26.24
C TRP A 556 -8.31 -4.23 27.00
N LYS A 557 -9.41 -4.37 27.74
CA LYS A 557 -9.97 -3.28 28.54
C LYS A 557 -9.00 -2.79 29.62
N LYS A 558 -8.22 -3.69 30.22
CA LYS A 558 -7.14 -3.32 31.15
C LYS A 558 -6.04 -2.54 30.41
N ASP A 559 -5.58 -3.05 29.27
CA ASP A 559 -4.56 -2.38 28.43
C ASP A 559 -5.02 -0.96 28.05
N TRP A 560 -6.29 -0.79 27.71
CA TRP A 560 -6.91 0.49 27.34
C TRP A 560 -6.90 1.51 28.48
N GLU A 561 -7.31 1.13 29.70
CA GLU A 561 -7.30 2.03 30.85
C GLU A 561 -5.85 2.40 31.26
N GLU A 562 -4.90 1.46 31.18
CA GLU A 562 -3.47 1.73 31.41
C GLU A 562 -2.89 2.67 30.35
N PHE A 563 -3.27 2.52 29.07
CA PHE A 563 -2.92 3.45 27.99
C PHE A 563 -3.52 4.84 28.19
N CYS A 564 -4.79 4.96 28.60
CA CYS A 564 -5.40 6.25 28.89
C CYS A 564 -4.73 6.96 30.07
N ALA A 565 -4.33 6.22 31.12
CA ALA A 565 -3.54 6.76 32.22
C ALA A 565 -2.16 7.27 31.74
N TRP A 566 -1.49 6.53 30.87
CA TRP A 566 -0.23 6.98 30.24
C TRP A 566 -0.41 8.24 29.39
N VAL A 567 -1.52 8.41 28.66
CA VAL A 567 -1.79 9.66 27.92
C VAL A 567 -1.91 10.86 28.86
N LEU A 568 -2.54 10.69 30.04
CA LEU A 568 -2.59 11.74 31.07
C LEU A 568 -1.22 12.05 31.66
N GLU A 569 -0.43 11.03 32.00
CA GLU A 569 0.94 11.20 32.52
C GLU A 569 1.85 11.91 31.51
N ARG A 570 1.76 11.51 30.23
CA ARG A 570 2.67 11.95 29.17
C ARG A 570 2.34 13.31 28.57
N TYR A 571 1.05 13.67 28.50
CA TYR A 571 0.56 14.86 27.80
C TYR A 571 -0.46 15.68 28.61
N GLY A 572 -0.58 15.45 29.93
CA GLY A 572 -1.52 16.16 30.80
C GLY A 572 -1.34 17.69 30.82
N GLU A 573 -0.13 18.18 30.58
CA GLU A 573 0.17 19.60 30.34
C GLU A 573 0.93 19.77 29.01
N PRO A 574 0.65 20.82 28.21
CA PRO A 574 -0.41 21.81 28.39
C PRO A 574 -1.82 21.26 28.04
N TRP A 575 -1.93 20.07 27.45
CA TRP A 575 -3.14 19.65 26.73
C TRP A 575 -4.35 19.31 27.61
N GLY A 576 -4.16 18.97 28.89
CA GLY A 576 -5.25 18.79 29.85
C GLY A 576 -5.86 20.11 30.33
N ASN A 577 -5.05 21.17 30.38
CA ASN A 577 -5.45 22.51 30.79
C ASN A 577 -6.00 23.32 29.59
N GLU A 578 -7.23 23.82 29.70
CA GLU A 578 -7.87 24.52 28.57
C GLU A 578 -7.23 25.87 28.25
N ASP A 579 -6.80 26.60 29.27
CA ASP A 579 -6.26 27.95 29.09
C ASP A 579 -4.79 27.91 28.66
N ALA A 580 -4.04 26.90 29.12
CA ALA A 580 -2.70 26.60 28.56
C ALA A 580 -2.78 26.15 27.09
N PHE A 581 -3.81 25.36 26.73
CA PHE A 581 -4.06 24.98 25.33
C PHE A 581 -4.42 26.18 24.44
N LYS A 582 -5.27 27.11 24.92
CA LYS A 582 -5.57 28.37 24.19
C LYS A 582 -4.31 29.22 24.01
N ALA A 583 -3.55 29.45 25.08
CA ALA A 583 -2.30 30.22 25.01
C ALA A 583 -1.30 29.60 24.01
N ALA A 584 -1.17 28.27 23.97
CA ALA A 584 -0.30 27.57 23.02
C ALA A 584 -0.80 27.65 21.55
N LEU A 585 -2.11 27.83 21.32
CA LEU A 585 -2.66 28.14 19.99
C LEU A 585 -2.42 29.61 19.61
N GLU A 586 -2.59 30.54 20.56
CA GLU A 586 -2.42 31.98 20.35
C GLU A 586 -0.94 32.35 20.07
N GLU A 587 -0.01 31.92 20.94
CA GLU A 587 1.45 32.04 20.72
C GLU A 587 1.87 31.50 19.34
N ARG A 588 1.27 30.37 18.94
CA ARG A 588 1.60 29.74 17.67
C ARG A 588 0.96 30.43 16.47
N ALA A 589 -0.21 31.05 16.62
CA ALA A 589 -0.82 31.88 15.59
C ALA A 589 0.02 33.14 15.33
N GLU A 590 0.45 33.83 16.40
CA GLU A 590 1.37 34.97 16.31
C GLU A 590 2.69 34.59 15.62
N LEU A 591 3.29 33.44 15.99
CA LEU A 591 4.50 32.94 15.36
C LEU A 591 4.29 32.62 13.87
N VAL A 592 3.12 32.09 13.48
CA VAL A 592 2.79 31.83 12.06
C VAL A 592 2.65 33.14 11.28
N GLU A 593 1.99 34.15 11.84
CA GLU A 593 1.87 35.48 11.22
C GLU A 593 3.24 36.15 11.03
N GLN A 594 4.12 36.08 12.03
CA GLN A 594 5.50 36.55 11.94
C GLN A 594 6.29 35.85 10.82
N ASN A 595 6.23 34.51 10.75
CA ASN A 595 6.91 33.75 9.69
C ASN A 595 6.40 34.12 8.29
N MET A 596 5.11 34.45 8.12
CA MET A 596 4.59 34.87 6.81
C MET A 596 5.00 36.29 6.42
N ALA A 597 5.18 37.19 7.39
CA ALA A 597 5.78 38.50 7.15
C ALA A 597 7.23 38.37 6.65
N ASP A 598 8.01 37.45 7.23
CA ASP A 598 9.38 37.15 6.82
C ASP A 598 9.45 36.44 5.45
N GLU A 599 8.60 35.45 5.18
CA GLU A 599 8.55 34.82 3.84
C GLU A 599 8.17 35.84 2.75
N GLY A 600 7.19 36.72 3.03
CA GLY A 600 6.81 37.82 2.16
C GLY A 600 7.85 38.95 2.04
N ALA A 601 8.91 38.93 2.85
CA ALA A 601 10.10 39.77 2.69
C ALA A 601 11.18 39.05 1.85
N VAL A 602 11.38 37.75 2.08
CA VAL A 602 12.30 36.90 1.28
C VAL A 602 11.86 36.83 -0.19
N GLU A 603 10.56 36.62 -0.46
CA GLU A 603 10.04 36.57 -1.83
C GLU A 603 10.28 37.89 -2.59
N LYS A 604 10.11 39.04 -1.93
CA LYS A 604 10.43 40.36 -2.50
C LYS A 604 11.92 40.58 -2.76
N GLU A 605 12.83 39.93 -2.04
CA GLU A 605 14.26 39.94 -2.38
C GLU A 605 14.59 38.96 -3.51
N LEU A 606 13.93 37.81 -3.58
CA LEU A 606 14.06 36.87 -4.70
C LEU A 606 13.58 37.51 -6.01
N ASP A 607 12.48 38.28 -6.01
CA ASP A 607 12.02 39.06 -7.16
C ASP A 607 13.04 40.12 -7.61
N LYS A 608 13.64 40.85 -6.67
CA LYS A 608 14.73 41.82 -6.97
C LYS A 608 15.95 41.12 -7.56
N ILE A 609 16.28 39.92 -7.08
CA ILE A 609 17.37 39.09 -7.61
C ILE A 609 17.02 38.59 -9.02
N ALA A 610 15.81 38.11 -9.26
CA ALA A 610 15.33 37.67 -10.57
C ALA A 610 15.32 38.82 -11.60
N ALA A 611 14.89 40.02 -11.21
CA ALA A 611 14.95 41.22 -12.04
C ALA A 611 16.40 41.56 -12.45
N ARG A 612 17.35 41.52 -11.52
CA ARG A 612 18.79 41.73 -11.80
C ARG A 612 19.37 40.64 -12.72
N PHE A 613 18.92 39.39 -12.59
CA PHE A 613 19.31 38.32 -13.53
C PHE A 613 18.77 38.59 -14.93
N LYS A 614 17.52 39.05 -15.06
CA LYS A 614 16.91 39.42 -16.33
C LYS A 614 17.66 40.57 -17.04
N GLU A 615 17.94 41.67 -16.34
CA GLU A 615 18.77 42.77 -16.88
C GLU A 615 20.14 42.26 -17.38
N LYS A 616 20.77 41.37 -16.62
CA LYS A 616 22.07 40.78 -16.96
C LYS A 616 21.99 39.87 -18.18
N GLU A 617 20.92 39.11 -18.35
CA GLU A 617 20.66 38.30 -19.54
C GLU A 617 20.41 39.16 -20.77
N GLU A 618 19.64 40.25 -20.67
CA GLU A 618 19.42 41.18 -21.78
C GLU A 618 20.72 41.91 -22.18
N SER A 619 21.57 42.25 -21.20
CA SER A 619 22.92 42.77 -21.45
C SER A 619 23.81 41.76 -22.19
N ILE A 620 23.76 40.47 -21.81
CA ILE A 620 24.47 39.39 -22.50
C ILE A 620 23.91 39.17 -23.93
N ARG A 621 22.59 39.29 -24.13
CA ARG A 621 21.94 39.24 -25.45
C ARG A 621 22.46 40.37 -26.35
N GLY A 622 22.47 41.61 -25.84
CA GLY A 622 23.01 42.77 -26.55
C GLY A 622 24.52 42.67 -26.85
N TRP A 623 25.30 42.03 -25.97
CA TRP A 623 26.71 41.73 -26.25
C TRP A 623 26.86 40.67 -27.36
N ARG A 624 26.10 39.57 -27.31
CA ARG A 624 26.10 38.52 -28.34
C ARG A 624 25.72 39.07 -29.71
N GLU A 625 24.73 39.97 -29.80
CA GLU A 625 24.36 40.63 -31.05
C GLU A 625 25.50 41.50 -31.64
N LYS A 626 26.22 42.26 -30.79
CA LYS A 626 27.39 43.03 -31.20
C LYS A 626 28.52 42.12 -31.71
N GLU A 627 28.80 41.02 -31.02
CA GLU A 627 29.81 40.05 -31.42
C GLU A 627 29.42 39.28 -32.71
N ILE A 628 28.12 38.99 -32.93
CA ILE A 628 27.62 38.44 -34.19
C ILE A 628 27.79 39.44 -35.34
N LYS A 629 27.48 40.73 -35.13
CA LYS A 629 27.70 41.79 -36.14
C LYS A 629 29.19 41.92 -36.47
N LYS A 630 30.07 41.93 -35.46
CA LYS A 630 31.54 41.93 -35.61
C LYS A 630 32.04 40.72 -36.41
N ARG A 631 31.55 39.50 -36.11
CA ARG A 631 31.92 38.29 -36.85
C ARG A 631 31.45 38.34 -38.30
N LYS A 632 30.23 38.79 -38.58
CA LYS A 632 29.75 38.99 -39.97
C LYS A 632 30.61 39.99 -40.74
N PHE A 633 31.01 41.10 -40.11
CA PHE A 633 31.91 42.09 -40.71
C PHE A 633 33.31 41.50 -41.01
N ILE A 634 33.91 40.78 -40.05
CA ILE A 634 35.20 40.10 -40.25
C ILE A 634 35.12 39.04 -41.37
N THR A 635 34.00 38.30 -41.46
CA THR A 635 33.78 37.35 -42.55
C THR A 635 33.69 38.07 -43.90
N ARG A 636 32.90 39.15 -44.03
CA ARG A 636 32.82 39.90 -45.30
C ARG A 636 34.14 40.56 -45.69
N ALA A 637 34.94 41.03 -44.73
CA ALA A 637 36.29 41.53 -44.99
C ALA A 637 37.24 40.43 -45.52
N LYS A 638 37.13 39.19 -45.01
CA LYS A 638 37.86 38.03 -45.52
C LYS A 638 37.39 37.61 -46.91
N GLU A 639 36.09 37.65 -47.18
CA GLU A 639 35.52 37.42 -48.51
C GLU A 639 36.05 38.45 -49.52
N LEU A 640 36.00 39.74 -49.20
CA LEU A 640 36.53 40.81 -50.07
C LEU A 640 38.02 40.65 -50.35
N MET A 641 38.84 40.32 -49.35
CA MET A 641 40.26 40.01 -49.58
C MET A 641 40.46 38.71 -50.39
N ALA A 642 39.55 37.74 -50.33
CA ALA A 642 39.59 36.55 -51.17
C ALA A 642 39.16 36.84 -52.61
N GLU A 643 38.13 37.67 -52.82
CA GLU A 643 37.69 38.19 -54.12
C GLU A 643 38.82 38.98 -54.80
N GLU A 644 39.48 39.88 -54.08
CA GLU A 644 40.62 40.67 -54.58
C GLU A 644 41.83 39.76 -54.92
N LYS A 645 42.11 38.76 -54.07
CA LYS A 645 43.18 37.77 -54.31
C LYS A 645 42.85 36.84 -55.50
N LEU A 646 41.56 36.59 -55.76
CA LEU A 646 41.10 35.86 -56.94
C LEU A 646 41.32 36.71 -58.20
N GLN A 647 40.95 38.00 -58.19
CA GLN A 647 41.23 38.93 -59.29
C GLN A 647 42.75 39.05 -59.56
N LYS A 648 43.58 39.21 -58.52
CA LYS A 648 45.06 39.21 -58.59
C LYS A 648 45.69 37.87 -59.03
N ASN A 649 44.91 36.80 -59.10
CA ASN A 649 45.33 35.51 -59.66
C ASN A 649 44.83 35.33 -61.10
N MET A 650 43.61 35.78 -61.43
CA MET A 650 43.12 35.80 -62.83
C MET A 650 43.98 36.71 -63.71
N SER A 651 44.41 37.88 -63.20
CA SER A 651 45.34 38.77 -63.92
C SER A 651 46.75 38.22 -64.11
N LYS A 652 47.11 37.09 -63.46
CA LYS A 652 48.38 36.37 -63.65
C LYS A 652 48.29 35.20 -64.62
N GLY A 653 47.10 34.91 -65.16
CA GLY A 653 46.87 33.82 -66.13
C GLY A 653 47.35 34.13 -67.55
N LEU A 654 47.68 35.39 -67.86
CA LEU A 654 48.08 35.84 -69.20
C LEU A 654 49.55 36.29 -69.21
N LYS A 655 50.36 35.67 -70.07
CA LYS A 655 51.71 36.15 -70.41
C LYS A 655 51.64 37.04 -71.65
N ASN A 656 51.99 38.32 -71.51
CA ASN A 656 53.19 38.87 -72.14
C ASN A 656 53.49 40.32 -71.65
N PRO A 657 54.72 40.81 -71.82
CA PRO A 657 55.21 42.08 -71.24
C PRO A 657 55.34 43.20 -72.31
N PRO A 658 55.92 44.38 -72.02
CA PRO A 658 56.39 44.93 -70.74
C PRO A 658 55.81 46.33 -70.39
N ASP A 659 56.30 46.88 -69.27
CA ASP A 659 56.92 48.22 -69.19
C ASP A 659 56.33 49.28 -68.22
N ASN A 660 57.28 49.96 -67.56
CA ASN A 660 57.26 51.23 -66.83
C ASN A 660 56.27 51.58 -65.70
N SER A 661 56.80 52.41 -64.78
CA SER A 661 56.14 53.17 -63.69
C SER A 661 55.25 52.43 -62.67
N LYS A 662 55.78 52.35 -61.44
CA LYS A 662 54.99 52.58 -60.22
C LYS A 662 54.63 54.09 -60.15
N ASP A 663 53.71 54.60 -59.34
CA ASP A 663 53.14 54.12 -58.07
C ASP A 663 51.61 54.24 -58.02
N GLY A 664 50.97 53.69 -56.97
CA GLY A 664 49.52 53.78 -56.77
C GLY A 664 48.84 52.70 -55.91
N VAL A 665 49.59 51.71 -55.40
CA VAL A 665 49.04 50.57 -54.62
C VAL A 665 49.44 50.61 -53.13
N GLU A 666 50.37 51.50 -52.74
CA GLU A 666 50.90 51.55 -51.37
C GLU A 666 50.05 52.36 -50.38
N GLU A 667 49.18 53.27 -50.84
CA GLU A 667 48.33 54.11 -49.99
C GLU A 667 47.20 53.31 -49.32
N ALA A 668 46.32 52.69 -50.11
CA ALA A 668 45.15 51.97 -49.62
C ALA A 668 45.51 50.80 -48.68
N THR A 669 46.65 50.14 -48.95
CA THR A 669 47.14 49.04 -48.11
C THR A 669 47.59 49.53 -46.72
N LYS A 670 48.05 50.80 -46.60
CA LYS A 670 48.42 51.41 -45.31
C LYS A 670 47.19 51.85 -44.53
N GLU A 671 46.20 52.46 -45.17
CA GLU A 671 44.96 52.90 -44.49
C GLU A 671 44.21 51.72 -43.85
N VAL A 672 43.98 50.63 -44.60
CA VAL A 672 43.26 49.45 -44.07
C VAL A 672 44.03 48.81 -42.90
N MET A 673 45.36 48.76 -42.98
CA MET A 673 46.19 48.21 -41.89
C MET A 673 46.20 49.12 -40.66
N TRP A 674 46.22 50.45 -40.83
CA TRP A 674 46.09 51.39 -39.72
C TRP A 674 44.71 51.31 -39.06
N ALA A 675 43.62 51.23 -39.85
CA ALA A 675 42.26 51.10 -39.32
C ALA A 675 42.13 49.85 -38.43
N VAL A 676 42.67 48.71 -38.86
CA VAL A 676 42.70 47.46 -38.06
C VAL A 676 43.53 47.62 -36.79
N ILE A 677 44.66 48.34 -36.83
CA ILE A 677 45.50 48.57 -35.65
C ILE A 677 44.83 49.52 -34.63
N VAL A 678 44.19 50.60 -35.08
CA VAL A 678 43.44 51.52 -34.20
C VAL A 678 42.30 50.79 -33.48
N ASP A 679 41.51 50.00 -34.21
CA ASP A 679 40.34 49.32 -33.63
C ASP A 679 40.75 48.22 -32.63
N ILE A 680 41.88 47.55 -32.87
CA ILE A 680 42.50 46.61 -31.91
C ILE A 680 43.00 47.36 -30.66
N ILE A 681 43.68 48.51 -30.80
CA ILE A 681 44.19 49.29 -29.67
C ILE A 681 43.04 49.84 -28.81
N HIS A 682 41.99 50.40 -29.42
CA HIS A 682 40.78 50.83 -28.72
C HIS A 682 40.07 49.65 -28.00
N THR A 683 40.03 48.46 -28.62
CA THR A 683 39.46 47.26 -27.98
C THR A 683 40.26 46.80 -26.74
N ILE A 684 41.56 47.10 -26.66
CA ILE A 684 42.45 46.64 -25.58
C ILE A 684 42.50 47.61 -24.38
N GLN A 685 42.12 48.89 -24.55
CA GLN A 685 42.33 49.93 -23.51
C GLN A 685 41.15 50.21 -22.56
N PHE A 686 39.94 49.64 -22.75
CA PHE A 686 38.87 49.70 -21.73
C PHE A 686 38.91 48.48 -20.79
N PRO A 687 38.73 48.65 -19.46
CA PRO A 687 39.77 48.16 -18.57
C PRO A 687 39.33 47.08 -17.57
N LYS A 688 40.24 46.11 -17.34
CA LYS A 688 40.87 45.72 -16.04
C LYS A 688 40.07 45.77 -14.71
N GLN A 689 38.75 45.81 -14.67
CA GLN A 689 37.96 45.80 -13.41
C GLN A 689 37.47 44.40 -12.99
N TYR A 690 37.59 43.37 -13.84
CA TYR A 690 37.07 42.02 -13.58
C TYR A 690 38.06 41.03 -12.94
N PHE A 691 39.07 41.51 -12.22
CA PHE A 691 39.97 40.65 -11.42
C PHE A 691 40.17 41.19 -9.99
N LYS A 692 39.10 41.11 -9.20
CA LYS A 692 39.19 41.10 -7.74
C LYS A 692 38.16 40.11 -7.18
N ILE A 693 38.51 38.82 -7.19
CA ILE A 693 37.83 37.84 -6.33
C ILE A 693 38.38 38.08 -4.93
N GLU A 694 37.74 38.95 -4.18
CA GLU A 694 37.91 38.94 -2.73
C GLU A 694 37.21 37.69 -2.21
N ASN A 695 37.95 36.86 -1.47
CA ASN A 695 37.38 35.70 -0.82
C ASN A 695 36.32 36.18 0.18
N LEU A 696 35.05 35.95 -0.13
CA LEU A 696 33.95 36.05 0.83
C LEU A 696 34.13 34.95 1.88
N SER A 697 34.95 35.23 2.88
CA SER A 697 35.03 34.46 4.11
C SER A 697 33.68 34.61 4.83
N PHE A 698 32.79 33.64 4.62
CA PHE A 698 31.59 33.51 5.42
C PHE A 698 32.01 33.27 6.87
N ASP A 699 31.74 34.25 7.73
CA ASP A 699 31.87 34.10 9.17
C ASP A 699 30.75 33.18 9.68
N THR A 700 31.05 31.88 9.73
CA THR A 700 30.11 30.85 10.21
C THR A 700 29.83 30.93 11.71
N SER A 701 30.50 31.80 12.48
CA SER A 701 30.32 31.90 13.94
C SER A 701 28.96 32.47 14.37
N LYS A 702 28.17 33.04 13.45
CA LYS A 702 26.83 33.60 13.73
C LYS A 702 25.67 32.78 13.18
N ALA A 703 25.94 31.67 12.50
CA ALA A 703 24.91 30.82 11.88
C ALA A 703 24.32 29.80 12.87
N ASN A 704 23.57 30.26 13.87
CA ASN A 704 22.83 29.37 14.76
C ASN A 704 21.56 28.80 14.09
N SER A 705 21.40 27.48 14.17
CA SER A 705 20.18 26.70 13.88
C SER A 705 19.49 26.86 12.50
N GLY A 706 19.86 25.98 11.57
CA GLY A 706 18.88 24.98 11.11
C GLY A 706 18.35 25.07 9.67
N ASN A 707 17.76 26.20 9.25
CA ASN A 707 16.83 26.19 8.09
C ASN A 707 17.42 26.59 6.73
N ASP A 708 18.31 27.58 6.64
CA ASP A 708 18.56 28.28 5.37
C ASP A 708 19.32 27.47 4.31
N ILE A 709 20.14 26.49 4.73
CA ILE A 709 20.90 25.63 3.81
C ILE A 709 19.98 24.73 2.96
N ILE A 710 18.76 24.44 3.42
CA ILE A 710 17.82 23.57 2.72
C ILE A 710 17.18 24.26 1.50
N ARG A 711 16.92 25.58 1.58
CA ARG A 711 16.28 26.33 0.48
C ARG A 711 17.18 26.39 -0.76
N PHE A 712 18.49 26.58 -0.59
CA PHE A 712 19.41 26.82 -1.72
C PHE A 712 19.71 25.56 -2.58
N ARG A 713 19.60 24.35 -2.02
CA ARG A 713 19.81 23.11 -2.79
C ARG A 713 18.67 22.73 -3.72
N ARG A 714 17.47 23.30 -3.54
CA ARG A 714 16.26 22.93 -4.30
C ARG A 714 16.21 23.50 -5.73
N TRP A 715 17.16 24.38 -6.10
CA TRP A 715 17.18 25.08 -7.39
C TRP A 715 18.30 24.63 -8.35
N ILE A 716 19.08 23.60 -7.98
CA ILE A 716 20.14 23.03 -8.85
C ILE A 716 19.88 21.53 -9.06
N HIS A 717 18.85 21.22 -9.86
CA HIS A 717 18.67 19.88 -10.43
C HIS A 717 18.08 19.97 -11.85
N PRO A 718 18.86 19.69 -12.91
CA PRO A 718 18.40 19.84 -14.29
C PRO A 718 17.56 18.63 -14.72
N SER A 719 16.23 18.73 -14.56
CA SER A 719 15.29 17.70 -15.01
C SER A 719 13.91 18.22 -15.46
N GLU A 720 13.80 19.50 -15.84
CA GLU A 720 12.62 20.06 -16.53
C GLU A 720 13.04 20.80 -17.82
N PHE A 721 13.66 20.07 -18.75
CA PHE A 721 13.92 20.59 -20.10
C PHE A 721 13.92 19.47 -21.14
N LEU A 722 12.72 19.12 -21.62
CA LEU A 722 12.46 18.56 -22.96
C LEU A 722 10.93 18.42 -23.17
N LEU A 723 10.47 18.75 -24.38
CA LEU A 723 9.11 18.50 -24.89
C LEU A 723 7.94 19.21 -24.17
N SER A 724 7.91 20.54 -24.24
CA SER A 724 6.68 21.23 -24.65
C SER A 724 6.97 22.07 -25.89
N GLY A 725 6.25 21.78 -26.97
CA GLY A 725 6.30 22.53 -28.23
C GLY A 725 4.94 23.15 -28.50
N THR A 726 4.71 24.35 -27.99
CA THR A 726 3.49 25.13 -28.25
C THR A 726 3.83 26.23 -29.23
N MET A 727 3.16 26.23 -30.39
CA MET A 727 3.15 27.37 -31.30
C MET A 727 2.16 28.42 -30.80
N ASP A 728 2.44 29.69 -31.09
CA ASP A 728 1.61 30.82 -30.64
C ASP A 728 0.18 30.79 -31.22
N ALA A 729 -0.77 31.22 -30.39
CA ALA A 729 -2.10 31.63 -30.81
C ALA A 729 -2.44 32.93 -30.06
N GLN A 730 -2.32 34.07 -30.76
CA GLN A 730 -2.75 35.38 -30.27
C GLN A 730 -4.20 35.67 -30.66
N ASP A 731 -4.89 36.43 -29.80
CA ASP A 731 -6.12 37.20 -30.01
C ASP A 731 -7.34 36.56 -30.68
N VAL A 732 -8.49 36.59 -29.98
CA VAL A 732 -9.63 37.48 -30.30
C VAL A 732 -10.70 37.37 -29.20
N SER A 733 -11.57 38.38 -29.11
CA SER A 733 -12.50 38.64 -28.00
C SER A 733 -13.83 37.84 -27.99
N VAL A 734 -14.34 37.59 -26.77
CA VAL A 734 -15.78 37.43 -26.42
C VAL A 734 -16.65 38.61 -26.96
N PRO A 735 -18.01 38.54 -27.10
CA PRO A 735 -18.98 37.74 -26.32
C PRO A 735 -20.10 37.05 -27.21
N PRO A 736 -21.40 36.89 -26.85
CA PRO A 736 -21.89 35.65 -26.21
C PRO A 736 -23.22 35.05 -26.76
N SER A 737 -23.65 33.95 -26.10
CA SER A 737 -25.06 33.53 -25.84
C SER A 737 -25.83 32.59 -26.79
N LEU A 738 -26.83 31.92 -26.20
CA LEU A 738 -27.91 31.05 -26.77
C LEU A 738 -27.45 29.70 -27.37
N ILE A 739 -28.02 28.50 -27.10
CA ILE A 739 -29.36 27.95 -26.76
C ILE A 739 -30.01 27.18 -27.94
N LEU A 740 -30.58 25.99 -27.62
CA LEU A 740 -31.49 25.10 -28.40
C LEU A 740 -30.96 24.12 -29.49
N GLN A 741 -31.19 22.83 -29.19
CA GLN A 741 -31.86 21.78 -29.98
C GLN A 741 -31.32 21.17 -31.32
N GLN A 742 -31.31 19.82 -31.27
CA GLN A 742 -31.84 18.84 -32.26
C GLN A 742 -31.16 18.56 -33.61
N SER A 743 -31.08 17.25 -33.89
CA SER A 743 -31.17 16.59 -35.22
C SER A 743 -29.96 16.78 -36.16
N SER A 744 -29.73 15.93 -37.18
CA SER A 744 -30.06 14.51 -37.40
C SER A 744 -29.22 13.99 -38.59
N ASN A 745 -29.14 12.66 -38.75
CA ASN A 745 -28.54 11.96 -39.92
C ASN A 745 -27.01 12.20 -40.10
N GLU A 746 -26.20 11.34 -40.72
CA GLU A 746 -26.49 10.26 -41.68
C GLU A 746 -25.39 9.16 -41.66
N LYS A 747 -25.53 8.13 -42.52
CA LYS A 747 -24.59 7.00 -42.74
C LYS A 747 -24.68 6.58 -44.23
N PRO A 748 -23.78 5.75 -44.79
CA PRO A 748 -22.32 5.65 -44.58
C PRO A 748 -21.54 5.47 -45.91
N ALA A 749 -20.21 5.37 -45.85
CA ALA A 749 -19.35 4.84 -46.94
C ALA A 749 -18.01 4.36 -46.34
N SER A 750 -17.24 3.39 -46.84
CA SER A 750 -17.45 2.21 -47.70
C SER A 750 -16.09 1.50 -47.82
N THR A 751 -16.07 0.18 -47.65
CA THR A 751 -14.96 -0.81 -47.78
C THR A 751 -14.27 -0.85 -49.17
N PRO A 752 -13.25 -1.72 -49.49
CA PRO A 752 -12.64 -2.86 -48.75
C PRO A 752 -11.09 -3.03 -48.83
N SER A 753 -10.55 -4.05 -48.12
CA SER A 753 -9.36 -4.88 -48.47
C SER A 753 -9.15 -5.95 -47.37
N GLU A 754 -9.85 -7.09 -47.37
CA GLU A 754 -9.57 -8.35 -48.10
C GLU A 754 -8.17 -8.99 -47.90
N ASN A 755 -8.11 -10.00 -47.03
CA ASN A 755 -7.58 -11.33 -47.36
C ASN A 755 -8.10 -12.40 -46.37
N ALA A 756 -8.34 -13.64 -46.82
CA ALA A 756 -9.09 -14.65 -46.05
C ALA A 756 -8.84 -16.12 -46.51
N LEU A 757 -9.57 -17.08 -45.91
CA LEU A 757 -9.71 -18.53 -46.20
C LEU A 757 -8.76 -19.47 -45.41
N LYS A 758 -9.14 -20.68 -44.92
CA LYS A 758 -10.44 -21.42 -44.86
C LYS A 758 -10.64 -21.97 -43.42
N LYS A 759 -11.82 -22.30 -42.84
CA LYS A 759 -13.25 -22.62 -43.20
C LYS A 759 -13.68 -24.09 -42.99
N ARG A 760 -14.46 -24.31 -41.91
CA ARG A 760 -15.60 -25.26 -41.68
C ARG A 760 -16.45 -24.62 -40.52
N GLY A 761 -17.76 -24.78 -40.33
CA GLY A 761 -18.85 -25.43 -41.08
C GLY A 761 -19.29 -26.78 -40.46
N ARG A 762 -20.57 -27.10 -40.20
CA ARG A 762 -21.91 -26.41 -40.25
C ARG A 762 -22.94 -27.38 -39.57
N PRO A 763 -24.24 -27.06 -39.29
CA PRO A 763 -25.01 -25.80 -39.35
C PRO A 763 -25.88 -25.50 -38.09
N LEU A 764 -26.81 -24.54 -38.20
CA LEU A 764 -27.76 -24.08 -37.16
C LEU A 764 -29.11 -24.83 -37.15
N LYS A 765 -29.88 -24.68 -36.05
CA LYS A 765 -31.33 -24.44 -36.10
C LYS A 765 -31.77 -23.49 -34.98
N ILE A 766 -32.61 -22.53 -35.32
CA ILE A 766 -33.39 -21.67 -34.39
C ILE A 766 -34.86 -21.84 -34.78
N VAL A 767 -35.75 -21.83 -33.80
CA VAL A 767 -37.20 -21.70 -34.02
C VAL A 767 -37.70 -20.57 -33.13
N LEU A 768 -38.48 -19.67 -33.70
CA LEU A 768 -39.15 -18.57 -33.02
C LEU A 768 -40.66 -18.77 -33.20
N LEU A 769 -41.46 -18.54 -32.17
CA LEU A 769 -42.92 -18.60 -32.26
C LEU A 769 -43.53 -17.54 -31.33
N ILE A 770 -44.60 -16.91 -31.82
CA ILE A 770 -45.24 -15.72 -31.26
C ILE A 770 -46.70 -16.04 -31.02
N THR A 771 -47.24 -15.70 -29.85
CA THR A 771 -48.67 -15.34 -29.69
C THR A 771 -48.82 -14.31 -28.58
N SER A 772 -49.67 -13.33 -28.82
CA SER A 772 -50.03 -12.23 -27.92
C SER A 772 -51.49 -12.31 -27.50
N THR A 773 -51.80 -11.90 -26.27
CA THR A 773 -53.00 -11.15 -25.82
C THR A 773 -52.83 -10.95 -24.30
N SER A 774 -52.66 -9.75 -23.74
CA SER A 774 -53.49 -8.53 -23.76
C SER A 774 -54.81 -8.67 -23.00
N GLU A 775 -54.86 -8.16 -21.77
CA GLU A 775 -56.01 -7.40 -21.26
C GLU A 775 -55.56 -6.51 -20.08
N THR A 776 -56.12 -5.29 -20.03
CA THR A 776 -55.85 -4.28 -18.99
C THR A 776 -57.16 -3.58 -18.66
N ILE A 777 -57.47 -3.44 -17.37
CA ILE A 777 -58.55 -2.60 -16.85
C ILE A 777 -57.98 -1.69 -15.75
N TYR A 778 -58.54 -0.49 -15.67
CA TYR A 778 -58.07 0.68 -14.91
C TYR A 778 -58.70 0.79 -13.51
N GLU A 779 -58.15 1.72 -12.69
CA GLU A 779 -58.87 2.57 -11.70
C GLU A 779 -59.50 1.89 -10.44
N THR A 780 -59.59 2.53 -9.26
CA THR A 780 -59.15 3.89 -8.83
C THR A 780 -58.71 3.91 -7.35
N GLU A 781 -58.22 5.09 -6.94
CA GLU A 781 -57.92 5.59 -5.59
C GLU A 781 -58.98 5.30 -4.50
N HIS A 782 -58.53 5.20 -3.24
CA HIS A 782 -58.90 6.18 -2.21
C HIS A 782 -57.97 6.12 -0.97
N SER A 783 -58.25 6.97 0.03
CA SER A 783 -57.31 7.47 1.04
C SER A 783 -57.83 7.32 2.48
N GLU A 784 -57.02 7.78 3.47
CA GLU A 784 -57.38 8.02 4.88
C GLU A 784 -57.61 6.78 5.79
N ALA A 785 -57.48 6.86 7.13
CA ALA A 785 -56.63 7.70 8.00
C ALA A 785 -56.59 7.15 9.44
N GLN A 786 -55.48 7.44 10.16
CA GLN A 786 -55.32 7.64 11.62
C GLN A 786 -55.76 6.58 12.67
N ASP A 787 -55.09 6.70 13.83
CA ASP A 787 -55.34 6.09 15.16
C ASP A 787 -55.40 4.55 15.27
N GLY A 788 -55.10 3.95 16.42
CA GLY A 788 -54.58 4.52 17.68
C GLY A 788 -55.06 3.70 18.88
N GLY A 789 -54.16 3.39 19.83
CA GLY A 789 -54.53 2.70 21.07
C GLY A 789 -53.45 1.75 21.62
N GLU A 790 -53.03 2.01 22.84
CA GLU A 790 -52.25 1.06 23.65
C GLU A 790 -53.19 -0.01 24.25
N HIS A 791 -52.73 -1.25 24.45
CA HIS A 791 -53.02 -1.96 25.70
C HIS A 791 -52.14 -3.20 25.96
N VAL A 792 -51.64 -3.26 27.19
CA VAL A 792 -50.89 -4.32 27.89
C VAL A 792 -51.34 -4.20 29.38
N PRO A 793 -51.28 -5.21 30.28
CA PRO A 793 -50.81 -6.61 30.19
C PRO A 793 -51.87 -7.67 30.64
N MET A 794 -51.51 -8.97 30.68
CA MET A 794 -51.57 -9.77 31.92
C MET A 794 -50.77 -11.10 31.84
N ARG A 795 -50.66 -11.82 32.98
CA ARG A 795 -49.72 -12.94 33.25
C ARG A 795 -50.40 -14.32 33.37
N ALA A 796 -49.71 -15.38 32.92
CA ALA A 796 -49.57 -16.71 33.58
C ALA A 796 -48.56 -17.57 32.77
N GLY A 797 -47.87 -18.60 33.29
CA GLY A 797 -47.72 -19.10 34.66
C GLY A 797 -47.33 -20.60 34.69
N SER A 798 -46.36 -21.00 35.54
CA SER A 798 -45.79 -22.38 35.72
C SER A 798 -45.04 -22.98 34.51
N THR A 799 -43.97 -23.82 34.53
CA THR A 799 -43.08 -24.53 35.50
C THR A 799 -43.20 -26.08 35.60
N ILE A 800 -42.05 -26.75 35.36
CA ILE A 800 -41.60 -28.11 35.79
C ILE A 800 -41.91 -29.31 34.85
N ALA A 801 -40.98 -30.28 34.84
CA ALA A 801 -40.87 -31.50 34.01
C ALA A 801 -40.99 -32.77 34.93
N PRO A 802 -40.37 -33.98 34.75
CA PRO A 802 -39.62 -34.60 33.63
C PRO A 802 -39.94 -36.13 33.37
N ALA A 803 -39.11 -36.83 32.56
CA ALA A 803 -38.50 -38.17 32.84
C ALA A 803 -38.55 -39.29 31.75
N ASN A 804 -37.36 -39.81 31.38
CA ASN A 804 -36.93 -41.22 31.12
C ASN A 804 -37.93 -42.27 30.53
N SER A 805 -37.61 -43.05 29.48
CA SER A 805 -36.58 -44.12 29.51
C SER A 805 -36.54 -45.07 28.26
N THR A 806 -35.39 -45.74 28.06
CA THR A 806 -35.15 -47.09 27.42
C THR A 806 -35.45 -47.43 25.94
N ARG A 807 -34.37 -47.86 25.22
CA ARG A 807 -34.13 -49.13 24.44
C ARG A 807 -35.36 -49.88 23.84
N ARG A 808 -35.31 -50.53 22.65
CA ARG A 808 -34.26 -51.45 22.11
C ARG A 808 -34.55 -51.95 20.66
N SER A 809 -33.51 -52.28 19.87
CA SER A 809 -33.50 -53.22 18.69
C SER A 809 -34.42 -52.95 17.46
N GLY A 810 -34.18 -53.47 16.24
CA GLY A 810 -32.98 -54.15 15.69
C GLY A 810 -33.24 -55.34 14.73
N ARG A 811 -33.05 -55.16 13.41
CA ARG A 811 -32.90 -56.17 12.31
C ARG A 811 -32.30 -55.45 11.07
N SER A 812 -31.34 -55.88 10.25
CA SER A 812 -30.41 -57.04 10.14
C SER A 812 -30.69 -58.09 9.04
N ARG A 813 -29.63 -58.40 8.24
CA ARG A 813 -29.46 -59.44 7.17
C ARG A 813 -30.10 -59.18 5.79
N LYS A 814 -29.53 -59.60 4.64
CA LYS A 814 -28.14 -59.94 4.19
C LYS A 814 -28.16 -60.19 2.66
N VAL A 815 -27.08 -60.77 2.09
CA VAL A 815 -26.95 -61.53 0.80
C VAL A 815 -26.49 -60.76 -0.44
N THR A 816 -25.52 -61.21 -1.28
CA THR A 816 -24.21 -61.91 -1.07
C THR A 816 -23.35 -61.80 -2.37
N LEU A 817 -22.06 -62.24 -2.31
CA LEU A 817 -21.19 -62.72 -3.41
C LEU A 817 -20.56 -61.65 -4.34
N SER A 818 -19.31 -61.80 -4.83
CA SER A 818 -18.23 -62.75 -4.47
C SER A 818 -16.88 -62.43 -5.15
N TYR A 819 -15.76 -62.68 -4.44
CA TYR A 819 -14.44 -63.15 -4.97
C TYR A 819 -13.72 -62.24 -6.02
N GLN A 820 -12.40 -62.28 -6.27
CA GLN A 820 -11.24 -63.12 -5.89
C GLN A 820 -9.93 -62.30 -6.20
N GLU A 821 -8.66 -62.59 -5.85
CA GLU A 821 -7.96 -63.70 -5.17
C GLU A 821 -6.52 -63.23 -4.71
N GLN A 822 -6.17 -63.33 -3.40
CA GLN A 822 -4.80 -63.61 -2.81
C GLN A 822 -3.57 -62.69 -3.15
N LEU A 823 -2.37 -62.73 -2.51
CA LEU A 823 -1.71 -63.12 -1.22
C LEU A 823 -0.25 -62.53 -1.29
N GLN A 824 0.65 -62.40 -0.30
CA GLN A 824 0.80 -62.55 1.18
C GLN A 824 1.88 -61.49 1.60
N SER A 825 2.63 -61.42 2.73
CA SER A 825 2.80 -62.12 4.03
C SER A 825 3.44 -61.11 5.02
N ASP A 826 2.95 -60.95 6.25
CA ASP A 826 3.27 -61.69 7.51
C ASP A 826 4.67 -61.39 8.09
N GLY A 827 4.88 -61.25 9.42
CA GLY A 827 3.98 -61.40 10.59
C GLY A 827 4.23 -60.33 11.68
N GLU A 828 3.27 -60.07 12.57
CA GLU A 828 3.19 -60.59 13.97
C GLU A 828 4.19 -59.92 14.97
N GLN A 829 3.81 -59.07 15.94
CA GLN A 829 2.92 -59.19 17.14
C GLN A 829 3.58 -59.86 18.39
N PRO A 830 3.11 -59.63 19.64
CA PRO A 830 2.78 -58.37 20.35
C PRO A 830 3.23 -58.39 21.86
N VAL A 831 2.67 -57.52 22.75
CA VAL A 831 2.18 -57.80 24.17
C VAL A 831 2.29 -56.63 25.19
N ALA A 832 1.20 -56.41 25.97
CA ALA A 832 1.02 -55.70 27.28
C ALA A 832 1.50 -54.22 27.47
N LYS A 833 0.79 -53.26 28.11
CA LYS A 833 -0.18 -53.15 29.24
C LYS A 833 0.40 -53.09 30.68
N ARG A 834 0.40 -51.90 31.32
CA ARG A 834 -0.34 -51.59 32.59
C ARG A 834 -0.23 -50.13 33.09
N HIS A 835 -1.12 -49.73 34.01
CA HIS A 835 -1.17 -48.41 34.67
C HIS A 835 -0.40 -48.36 36.01
N LYS A 836 -0.05 -47.15 36.51
CA LYS A 836 -0.72 -46.54 37.69
C LYS A 836 -0.31 -45.07 37.97
N LYS A 837 -1.15 -44.37 38.75
CA LYS A 837 -0.89 -43.05 39.36
C LYS A 837 -0.21 -43.19 40.73
N ARG A 838 0.55 -42.18 41.18
CA ARG A 838 0.28 -41.43 42.43
C ARG A 838 1.16 -40.18 42.57
N ASN A 839 0.65 -39.20 43.33
CA ASN A 839 1.39 -38.04 43.82
C ASN A 839 2.09 -38.40 45.15
N VAL A 840 3.09 -37.61 45.55
CA VAL A 840 3.22 -36.98 46.88
C VAL A 840 4.20 -35.79 46.75
N THR A 841 4.26 -34.94 47.77
CA THR A 841 4.79 -33.56 47.78
C THR A 841 6.03 -33.39 48.67
N TYR A 842 6.58 -32.17 48.61
CA TYR A 842 7.26 -31.40 49.67
C TYR A 842 8.79 -31.24 49.68
N ASP A 843 9.12 -30.06 50.21
CA ASP A 843 10.33 -29.51 50.82
C ASP A 843 11.49 -29.00 49.95
N ASP A 844 11.66 -27.68 50.09
CA ASP A 844 12.74 -26.79 49.69
C ASP A 844 14.05 -27.09 50.45
N ASP A 845 15.21 -26.69 49.88
CA ASP A 845 16.08 -25.63 50.44
C ASP A 845 17.46 -25.50 49.74
N ASP A 846 17.93 -24.24 49.68
CA ASP A 846 19.29 -23.67 49.58
C ASP A 846 20.42 -24.17 48.62
N ASP A 847 21.02 -23.16 47.97
CA ASP A 847 22.45 -22.89 47.67
C ASP A 847 23.43 -24.00 47.25
N GLN A 848 24.05 -23.85 46.06
CA GLN A 848 25.37 -23.18 45.89
C GLN A 848 25.85 -23.23 44.42
N ASP A 849 26.33 -22.09 43.89
CA ASP A 849 27.23 -22.01 42.72
C ASP A 849 28.67 -21.89 43.25
N PRO A 850 29.67 -22.61 42.69
CA PRO A 850 30.47 -21.94 41.64
C PRO A 850 31.02 -22.83 40.51
N SER A 851 30.99 -22.25 39.30
CA SER A 851 32.09 -22.17 38.33
C SER A 851 32.26 -23.20 37.19
N ASN A 852 32.30 -22.64 35.97
CA ASN A 852 33.19 -22.93 34.85
C ASN A 852 33.61 -24.38 34.52
N ARG A 853 33.01 -24.92 33.45
CA ARG A 853 33.81 -25.42 32.32
C ARG A 853 33.09 -25.33 30.98
N ILE A 854 33.64 -24.54 30.06
CA ILE A 854 33.20 -24.47 28.67
C ILE A 854 33.77 -25.69 27.92
N VAL A 855 32.91 -26.47 27.28
CA VAL A 855 33.27 -27.51 26.31
C VAL A 855 32.30 -27.41 25.13
N PRO A 856 32.76 -27.20 23.88
CA PRO A 856 31.88 -27.19 22.73
C PRO A 856 31.44 -28.62 22.36
N PRO A 857 30.13 -28.89 22.16
CA PRO A 857 29.70 -30.14 21.57
C PRO A 857 30.03 -30.16 20.07
N ALA A 858 30.60 -31.27 19.61
CA ALA A 858 30.87 -31.51 18.20
C ALA A 858 29.59 -31.83 17.40
N GLU A 859 29.79 -32.00 16.10
CA GLU A 859 28.81 -32.40 15.08
C GLU A 859 27.88 -33.54 15.54
N ARG A 860 26.64 -33.52 15.06
CA ARG A 860 25.71 -34.66 15.13
C ARG A 860 25.05 -34.88 13.78
N ASP A 861 25.25 -36.07 13.24
CA ASP A 861 24.49 -36.56 12.09
C ASP A 861 22.99 -36.61 12.42
N CYS A 862 22.17 -36.01 11.56
CA CYS A 862 20.72 -36.13 11.63
C CYS A 862 20.26 -37.36 10.83
N THR A 863 20.03 -38.47 11.52
CA THR A 863 19.11 -39.51 11.05
C THR A 863 17.80 -39.39 11.80
N TYR A 864 16.75 -38.98 11.08
CA TYR A 864 15.29 -39.24 11.23
C TYR A 864 14.45 -38.03 10.80
#